data_AF-A0A3M6QEZ7-F1
#
_entry.id   AF-A0A3M6QEZ7-F1
#
_cell.length_a   1.000
_cell.length_b   1.000
_cell.length_c   1.000
_cell.angle_alpha   90.00
_cell.angle_beta   90.00
_cell.angle_gamma   90.00
#
_symmetry.space_group_name_H-M   'P 1'
#
loop_
_entity.id
_entity.type
_entity.pdbx_description
1 polymer ?
#
loop_
_entity_poly.entity_id
_entity_poly.type
_entity_poly.pdbx_seq_one_letter_code
_entity_poly.pdbx_strand_id
1 'polypeptide(L)'
;MSIFNKVVKEFQWGDHKVVMETGEIARQATGAVLVNIEDTVVLATVVASKQAKPGQDFFPLTVDYIEKTYAAGKIPGSFFKREAKPSELETLTSRLIDRPIRPLFPEGFYNEVHVVVHTLSLNPEVDADIAAMIAVSAALGISGIPFNGPIGAARVGYINGQYVLNPGKTARKNSRLDLVVAGTESAVLMVESEADQLSEDVMLGAVVFGHEQGKVAIEAIHELIRDAGKPVWDWQAPEKDHAFIAKVGELGGEGLRAAYQIRSKQERVQATRAVYAQVKEALGAEGVEFDEVHVDNILFDMEAAIVRGQILNGEPRIDGRDTRTVRPIEIRNSVLPRAHGSSLFTRGETQALVVTTLGTDRDAQRIDALAGEYEERFMLHYNMPPFATGEAGRMGSTKRREIGHGRLAKRALEAVLPSRDEFPYVMRVVSEITESNGSSSMASVCGGCLSLMDAGVPLKAHVAGIAMGLIKDDTRFAVLTDILGDEDHLGDMDFKVAGTTAGITALQMDIKIQGITREIMQVALAQAQEARLHILGKMRESMGEAKADVSAWAPKLYTLKINPEKIRDVIGKGGATIRQLTEETGTTIDIAEDGTITIAAVEAARADEAKRRIEEITAEAEVGQIYEGPVTKILDFGALINILPGKDGLLHISQIAHERVEKVSDYLQEGQVVRVKVLETDDKGRIKLSMKALLERPERAERAERSEQRAERAERGERQERGERAERPERGERAERGELPRVDGGADSQD
;
A
#
# COMPACT_ATOMS: atom_id res chain seq x y z
N MET A 1 -1.00 50.56 14.19
CA MET A 1 -0.01 49.76 13.44
C MET A 1 0.02 48.39 14.06
N SER A 2 0.05 47.33 13.24
CA SER A 2 0.14 45.96 13.75
C SER A 2 1.48 45.76 14.48
N ILE A 3 1.50 44.96 15.54
CA ILE A 3 2.74 44.53 16.21
C ILE A 3 3.51 43.46 15.41
N PHE A 4 2.93 42.99 14.30
CA PHE A 4 3.48 41.96 13.45
C PHE A 4 4.17 42.58 12.23
N ASN A 5 5.43 42.22 12.00
CA ASN A 5 6.12 42.47 10.74
C ASN A 5 5.86 41.30 9.80
N LYS A 6 4.63 41.23 9.29
CA LYS A 6 4.16 40.13 8.45
C LYS A 6 4.69 40.29 7.03
N VAL A 7 5.36 39.27 6.52
CA VAL A 7 5.79 39.19 5.12
C VAL A 7 5.06 38.03 4.47
N VAL A 8 4.49 38.29 3.29
CA VAL A 8 3.72 37.32 2.50
C VAL A 8 4.32 37.24 1.10
N LYS A 9 4.48 36.01 0.61
CA LYS A 9 4.85 35.71 -0.77
C LYS A 9 3.82 34.79 -1.39
N GLU A 10 3.35 35.15 -2.57
CA GLU A 10 2.39 34.37 -3.34
C GLU A 10 3.00 34.02 -4.68
N PHE A 11 2.83 32.78 -5.13
CA PHE A 11 3.26 32.35 -6.46
C PHE A 11 2.33 31.27 -7.01
N GLN A 12 2.32 31.13 -8.34
CA GLN A 12 1.58 30.07 -9.02
C GLN A 12 2.52 28.88 -9.25
N TRP A 13 2.06 27.67 -8.93
CA TRP A 13 2.84 26.46 -9.09
C TRP A 13 2.05 25.33 -9.75
N GLY A 14 2.21 25.21 -11.06
CA GLY A 14 1.27 24.44 -11.89
C GLY A 14 -0.13 25.03 -11.76
N ASP A 15 -1.09 24.19 -11.40
CA ASP A 15 -2.50 24.59 -11.25
C ASP A 15 -2.83 25.19 -9.87
N HIS A 16 -1.90 25.13 -8.91
CA HIS A 16 -2.15 25.54 -7.52
C HIS A 16 -1.55 26.90 -7.20
N LYS A 17 -2.30 27.74 -6.50
CA LYS A 17 -1.77 28.96 -5.88
C LYS A 17 -1.13 28.62 -4.53
N VAL A 18 0.10 29.09 -4.32
CA VAL A 18 0.85 28.90 -3.08
C VAL A 18 1.04 30.25 -2.39
N VAL A 19 0.81 30.28 -1.09
CA VAL A 19 1.06 31.44 -0.22
C VAL A 19 1.99 31.03 0.91
N MET A 20 3.08 31.77 1.09
CA MET A 20 4.02 31.63 2.19
C MET A 20 3.99 32.88 3.06
N GLU A 21 3.90 32.68 4.38
CA GLU A 21 3.79 33.77 5.35
C GLU A 21 4.77 33.57 6.50
N THR A 22 5.39 34.66 6.94
CA THR A 22 6.19 34.71 8.17
C THR A 22 6.00 36.01 8.93
N GLY A 23 6.49 36.06 10.18
CA GLY A 23 6.50 37.26 11.02
C GLY A 23 5.25 37.47 11.89
N GLU A 24 4.22 36.64 11.74
CA GLU A 24 3.00 36.64 12.56
C GLU A 24 3.01 35.53 13.62
N ILE A 25 3.13 34.27 13.19
CA ILE A 25 3.02 33.06 14.04
C ILE A 25 4.41 32.56 14.46
N ALA A 26 4.52 32.02 15.68
CA ALA A 26 5.71 31.34 16.21
C ALA A 26 7.03 32.16 16.16
N ARG A 27 6.94 33.48 16.38
CA ARG A 27 8.06 34.44 16.28
C ARG A 27 9.28 34.15 17.18
N GLN A 28 9.14 33.29 18.18
CA GLN A 28 10.24 32.87 19.05
C GLN A 28 11.11 31.76 18.43
N ALA A 29 10.63 31.06 17.40
CA ALA A 29 11.42 30.07 16.69
C ALA A 29 12.59 30.73 15.95
N THR A 30 13.64 29.95 15.67
CA THR A 30 14.75 30.42 14.84
C THR A 30 14.25 30.77 13.43
N GLY A 31 13.35 29.96 12.87
CA GLY A 31 12.56 30.30 11.68
C GLY A 31 11.14 29.73 11.79
N ALA A 32 10.14 30.41 11.22
CA ALA A 32 8.77 29.92 11.17
C ALA A 32 8.07 30.42 9.90
N VAL A 33 7.48 29.51 9.15
CA VAL A 33 6.75 29.82 7.91
C VAL A 33 5.44 29.03 7.91
N LEU A 34 4.35 29.74 7.62
CA LEU A 34 3.06 29.14 7.30
C LEU A 34 2.93 29.08 5.78
N VAL A 35 2.60 27.91 5.25
CA VAL A 35 2.35 27.70 3.82
C VAL A 35 0.90 27.29 3.63
N ASN A 36 0.22 27.93 2.69
CA ASN A 36 -1.12 27.57 2.23
C ASN A 36 -1.04 27.21 0.74
N ILE A 37 -1.48 26.00 0.39
CA ILE A 37 -1.70 25.55 -0.98
C ILE A 37 -3.17 25.14 -1.08
N GLU A 38 -3.99 25.97 -1.74
CA GLU A 38 -5.43 25.72 -1.95
C GLU A 38 -6.16 25.15 -0.71
N ASP A 39 -6.05 25.85 0.43
CA ASP A 39 -6.64 25.53 1.74
C ASP A 39 -5.98 24.38 2.54
N THR A 40 -4.99 23.70 1.97
CA THR A 40 -4.04 22.90 2.78
C THR A 40 -3.01 23.82 3.41
N VAL A 41 -3.10 23.99 4.73
CA VAL A 41 -2.28 24.91 5.51
C VAL A 41 -1.37 24.15 6.45
N VAL A 42 -0.08 24.40 6.35
CA VAL A 42 0.96 23.83 7.23
C VAL A 42 1.77 24.94 7.89
N LEU A 43 2.14 24.76 9.16
CA LEU A 43 3.07 25.61 9.88
C LEU A 43 4.36 24.84 10.12
N ALA A 44 5.45 25.25 9.50
CA ALA A 44 6.78 24.75 9.79
C ALA A 44 7.51 25.71 10.74
N THR A 45 8.17 25.14 11.74
CA THR A 45 9.02 25.86 12.69
C THR A 45 10.37 25.16 12.80
N VAL A 46 11.43 25.97 12.92
CA VAL A 46 12.80 25.52 13.09
C VAL A 46 13.37 26.18 14.32
N VAL A 47 13.95 25.38 15.20
CA VAL A 47 14.72 25.86 16.36
C VAL A 47 16.10 25.22 16.31
N ALA A 48 17.14 26.03 16.46
CA ALA A 48 18.50 25.53 16.59
C ALA A 48 19.20 26.07 17.85
N SER A 49 19.95 25.20 18.52
CA SER A 49 20.85 25.60 19.59
C SER A 49 21.98 26.48 19.04
N LYS A 50 22.38 27.50 19.79
CA LYS A 50 23.52 28.36 19.43
C LYS A 50 24.88 27.68 19.69
N GLN A 51 24.90 26.64 20.52
CA GLN A 51 26.12 25.89 20.87
C GLN A 51 25.88 24.40 20.67
N ALA A 52 26.87 23.70 20.12
CA ALA A 52 26.91 22.25 20.12
C ALA A 52 27.18 21.72 21.53
N LYS A 53 26.68 20.51 21.85
CA LYS A 53 26.98 19.86 23.13
C LYS A 53 28.45 19.40 23.13
N PRO A 54 29.18 19.52 24.26
CA PRO A 54 30.53 18.96 24.35
C PRO A 54 30.52 17.45 24.06
N GLY A 55 31.48 16.97 23.27
CA GLY A 55 31.60 15.56 22.89
C GLY A 55 30.54 15.05 21.90
N GLN A 56 29.76 15.95 21.28
CA GLN A 56 28.78 15.59 20.25
C GLN A 56 29.51 15.11 18.98
N ASP A 57 29.22 13.88 18.57
CA ASP A 57 29.89 13.16 17.47
C ASP A 57 29.02 12.99 16.21
N PHE A 58 27.73 13.33 16.31
CA PHE A 58 26.79 13.31 15.19
C PHE A 58 25.97 14.60 15.10
N PHE A 59 25.44 14.90 13.91
CA PHE A 59 24.53 16.03 13.71
C PHE A 59 23.11 15.73 14.24
N PRO A 60 22.65 16.38 15.35
CA PRO A 60 21.36 16.10 15.96
C PRO A 60 20.23 16.88 15.28
N LEU A 61 19.89 16.47 14.06
CA LEU A 61 18.68 16.92 13.37
C LEU A 61 17.50 16.00 13.69
N THR A 62 16.42 16.59 14.19
CA THR A 62 15.12 15.93 14.41
C THR A 62 14.05 16.64 13.59
N VAL A 63 13.24 15.86 12.89
CA VAL A 63 12.07 16.36 12.13
C VAL A 63 10.82 15.67 12.64
N ASP A 64 9.80 16.44 13.01
CA ASP A 64 8.48 15.95 13.39
C ASP A 64 7.40 16.60 12.53
N TYR A 65 6.77 15.81 11.67
CA TYR A 65 5.54 16.18 10.98
C TYR A 65 4.33 15.63 11.75
N ILE A 66 3.37 16.49 12.04
CA ILE A 66 2.25 16.21 12.93
C ILE A 66 0.94 16.63 12.26
N GLU A 67 0.02 15.68 12.13
CA GLU A 67 -1.34 15.93 11.64
C GLU A 67 -2.27 16.23 12.80
N LYS A 68 -3.01 17.33 12.68
CA LYS A 68 -4.03 17.70 13.66
C LYS A 68 -5.38 17.33 13.11
N THR A 69 -6.15 16.53 13.82
CA THR A 69 -7.47 16.06 13.34
C THR A 69 -8.45 17.21 13.09
N TYR A 70 -8.29 18.33 13.80
CA TYR A 70 -9.03 19.55 13.53
C TYR A 70 -8.76 20.14 12.13
N ALA A 71 -7.63 19.81 11.49
CA ALA A 71 -7.32 20.27 10.13
C ALA A 71 -8.32 19.72 9.10
N ALA A 72 -8.99 18.61 9.41
CA ALA A 72 -10.11 18.07 8.63
C ALA A 72 -11.46 18.24 9.34
N GLY A 73 -11.54 19.08 10.38
CA GLY A 73 -12.76 19.29 11.17
C GLY A 73 -13.22 18.07 11.98
N LYS A 74 -12.31 17.16 12.34
CA LYS A 74 -12.62 15.90 13.04
C LYS A 74 -12.13 15.93 14.50
N ILE A 75 -12.78 15.12 15.34
CA ILE A 75 -12.27 14.73 16.67
C ILE A 75 -11.63 13.35 16.52
N PRO A 76 -10.45 13.07 17.12
CA PRO A 76 -9.77 11.79 16.97
C PRO A 76 -10.65 10.59 17.34
N GLY A 77 -10.58 9.50 16.56
CA GLY A 77 -11.31 8.26 16.84
C GLY A 77 -10.87 7.56 18.13
N SER A 78 -9.64 7.82 18.59
CA SER A 78 -9.03 7.21 19.77
C SER A 78 -9.88 7.34 21.05
N PHE A 79 -9.70 6.41 22.00
CA PHE A 79 -10.42 6.42 23.29
C PHE A 79 -10.27 7.76 24.04
N PHE A 80 -9.08 8.36 23.97
CA PHE A 80 -8.74 9.61 24.65
C PHE A 80 -9.22 10.87 23.92
N LYS A 81 -9.73 10.75 22.68
CA LYS A 81 -10.13 11.90 21.83
C LYS A 81 -9.02 12.94 21.66
N ARG A 82 -7.78 12.45 21.58
CA ARG A 82 -6.55 13.23 21.42
C ARG A 82 -5.57 12.47 20.53
N GLU A 83 -4.82 13.18 19.70
CA GLU A 83 -3.69 12.62 18.95
C GLU A 83 -2.60 12.15 19.94
N ALA A 84 -2.05 10.96 19.69
CA ALA A 84 -1.14 10.29 20.62
C ALA A 84 0.19 9.95 19.93
N LYS A 85 0.45 8.65 19.70
CA LYS A 85 1.64 8.20 18.98
C LYS A 85 1.56 8.64 17.52
N PRO A 86 2.69 9.06 16.90
CA PRO A 86 2.74 9.33 15.47
C PRO A 86 2.23 8.15 14.67
N SER A 87 1.38 8.44 13.68
CA SER A 87 0.93 7.51 12.66
C SER A 87 2.07 7.09 11.73
N GLU A 88 1.80 6.09 10.89
CA GLU A 88 2.73 5.67 9.84
C GLU A 88 3.00 6.82 8.86
N LEU A 89 1.94 7.51 8.41
CA LEU A 89 2.05 8.66 7.53
C LEU A 89 2.92 9.76 8.15
N GLU A 90 2.66 10.13 9.41
CA GLU A 90 3.45 11.17 10.09
C GLU A 90 4.94 10.81 10.18
N THR A 91 5.23 9.54 10.48
CA THR A 91 6.61 9.04 10.54
C THR A 91 7.28 9.05 9.17
N LEU A 92 6.56 8.63 8.12
CA LEU A 92 7.07 8.60 6.75
C LEU A 92 7.30 10.01 6.20
N THR A 93 6.36 10.94 6.41
CA THR A 93 6.50 12.34 5.99
C THR A 93 7.64 13.03 6.73
N SER A 94 7.82 12.75 8.04
CA SER A 94 8.97 13.24 8.79
C SER A 94 10.30 12.78 8.16
N ARG A 95 10.38 11.53 7.70
CA ARG A 95 11.56 11.02 6.98
C ARG A 95 11.71 11.62 5.60
N LEU A 96 10.60 11.81 4.89
CA LEU A 96 10.58 12.42 3.55
C LEU A 96 11.14 13.85 3.58
N ILE A 97 10.87 14.59 4.65
CA ILE A 97 11.43 15.94 4.89
C ILE A 97 12.89 15.88 5.33
N ASP A 98 13.24 14.98 6.27
CA ASP A 98 14.60 14.87 6.83
C ASP A 98 15.68 14.57 5.77
N ARG A 99 15.39 13.60 4.90
CA ARG A 99 16.33 13.09 3.89
C ARG A 99 16.97 14.16 3.01
N PRO A 100 16.22 15.06 2.33
CA PRO A 100 16.81 16.08 1.48
C PRO A 100 17.45 17.25 2.24
N ILE A 101 17.04 17.56 3.48
CA ILE A 101 17.62 18.71 4.21
C ILE A 101 18.90 18.35 4.97
N ARG A 102 19.03 17.10 5.43
CA ARG A 102 20.18 16.63 6.21
C ARG A 102 21.54 16.85 5.54
N PRO A 103 21.75 16.52 4.24
CA PRO A 103 23.06 16.71 3.58
C PRO A 103 23.38 18.18 3.28
N LEU A 104 22.44 19.10 3.50
CA LEU A 104 22.65 20.53 3.22
C LEU A 104 23.17 21.31 4.42
N PHE A 105 23.28 20.70 5.59
CA PHE A 105 23.99 21.32 6.70
C PHE A 105 25.50 21.18 6.48
N PRO A 106 26.29 22.23 6.73
CA PRO A 106 27.74 22.16 6.55
C PRO A 106 28.39 21.06 7.39
N GLU A 107 29.47 20.48 6.86
CA GLU A 107 30.31 19.52 7.58
C GLU A 107 30.78 20.12 8.92
N GLY A 108 30.70 19.33 10.01
CA GLY A 108 31.05 19.77 11.36
C GLY A 108 29.97 20.61 12.08
N PHE A 109 28.82 20.87 11.45
CA PHE A 109 27.70 21.53 12.12
C PHE A 109 26.96 20.57 13.06
N TYR A 110 27.33 20.54 14.34
CA TYR A 110 26.75 19.64 15.36
C TYR A 110 25.82 20.34 16.37
N ASN A 111 25.34 21.53 16.02
CA ASN A 111 24.29 22.20 16.77
C ASN A 111 22.98 21.41 16.64
N GLU A 112 22.28 21.23 17.76
CA GLU A 112 20.96 20.59 17.74
C GLU A 112 19.95 21.43 16.94
N VAL A 113 19.29 20.79 15.99
CA VAL A 113 18.26 21.39 15.14
C VAL A 113 16.98 20.58 15.25
N HIS A 114 15.89 21.24 15.60
CA HIS A 114 14.56 20.64 15.68
C HIS A 114 13.61 21.34 14.70
N VAL A 115 13.06 20.55 13.78
CA VAL A 115 12.03 20.97 12.83
C VAL A 115 10.71 20.37 13.26
N VAL A 116 9.69 21.21 13.45
CA VAL A 116 8.33 20.77 13.76
C VAL A 116 7.37 21.34 12.74
N VAL A 117 6.58 20.47 12.11
CA VAL A 117 5.56 20.81 11.12
C VAL A 117 4.19 20.40 11.64
N HIS A 118 3.25 21.34 11.63
CA HIS A 118 1.86 21.10 11.97
C HIS A 118 0.97 21.27 10.73
N THR A 119 0.20 20.25 10.37
CA THR A 119 -0.91 20.41 9.42
C THR A 119 -2.10 21.02 10.15
N LEU A 120 -2.45 22.26 9.78
CA LEU A 120 -3.45 23.09 10.46
C LEU A 120 -4.81 23.09 9.75
N SER A 121 -4.80 22.95 8.42
CA SER A 121 -5.97 22.79 7.56
C SER A 121 -5.60 21.83 6.44
N LEU A 122 -6.53 20.97 6.01
CA LEU A 122 -6.30 20.02 4.94
C LEU A 122 -7.44 20.06 3.92
N ASN A 123 -7.12 20.46 2.70
CA ASN A 123 -7.90 20.15 1.52
C ASN A 123 -7.59 18.70 1.09
N PRO A 124 -8.58 17.79 1.03
CA PRO A 124 -8.34 16.39 0.66
C PRO A 124 -7.76 16.15 -0.75
N GLU A 125 -7.81 17.15 -1.64
CA GLU A 125 -7.21 17.09 -2.97
C GLU A 125 -5.77 17.62 -3.01
N VAL A 126 -5.26 18.22 -1.92
CA VAL A 126 -3.89 18.74 -1.84
C VAL A 126 -3.18 18.13 -0.63
N ASP A 127 -2.29 17.19 -0.90
CA ASP A 127 -1.51 16.54 0.16
C ASP A 127 -0.61 17.56 0.89
N ALA A 128 -0.56 17.43 2.21
CA ALA A 128 0.21 18.33 3.06
C ALA A 128 1.72 18.05 3.05
N ASP A 129 2.20 16.95 2.45
CA ASP A 129 3.60 16.57 2.49
C ASP A 129 4.50 17.47 1.63
N ILE A 130 4.09 17.79 0.38
CA ILE A 130 4.80 18.75 -0.47
C ILE A 130 4.76 20.15 0.17
N ALA A 131 3.60 20.57 0.68
CA ALA A 131 3.47 21.84 1.40
C ALA A 131 4.43 21.89 2.61
N ALA A 132 4.53 20.79 3.37
CA ALA A 132 5.41 20.68 4.52
C ALA A 132 6.90 20.78 4.11
N MET A 133 7.31 20.14 3.03
CA MET A 133 8.68 20.22 2.52
C MET A 133 9.05 21.66 2.13
N ILE A 134 8.16 22.36 1.41
CA ILE A 134 8.35 23.77 1.04
C ILE A 134 8.37 24.67 2.27
N ALA A 135 7.46 24.45 3.23
CA ALA A 135 7.41 25.21 4.47
C ALA A 135 8.69 25.05 5.31
N VAL A 136 9.23 23.84 5.41
CA VAL A 136 10.49 23.56 6.14
C VAL A 136 11.67 24.21 5.43
N SER A 137 11.75 24.09 4.11
CA SER A 137 12.78 24.75 3.30
C SER A 137 12.78 26.27 3.50
N ALA A 138 11.59 26.89 3.46
CA ALA A 138 11.41 28.31 3.71
C ALA A 138 11.77 28.69 5.15
N ALA A 139 11.32 27.92 6.15
CA ALA A 139 11.60 28.16 7.55
C ALA A 139 13.10 28.04 7.88
N LEU A 140 13.81 27.07 7.30
CA LEU A 140 15.27 26.97 7.37
C LEU A 140 15.93 28.17 6.70
N GLY A 141 15.50 28.53 5.50
CA GLY A 141 16.04 29.65 4.74
C GLY A 141 15.97 30.98 5.49
N ILE A 142 14.84 31.30 6.12
CA ILE A 142 14.68 32.56 6.87
C ILE A 142 15.36 32.53 8.26
N SER A 143 15.79 31.36 8.74
CA SER A 143 16.29 31.19 10.11
C SER A 143 17.67 31.80 10.36
N GLY A 144 18.47 31.94 9.30
CA GLY A 144 19.87 32.33 9.34
C GLY A 144 20.82 31.20 9.81
N ILE A 145 20.33 30.01 10.11
CA ILE A 145 21.17 28.84 10.45
C ILE A 145 22.02 28.48 9.21
N PRO A 146 23.28 28.01 9.36
CA PRO A 146 24.06 27.49 8.24
C PRO A 146 23.32 26.34 7.54
N PHE A 147 22.86 26.59 6.31
CA PHE A 147 22.06 25.66 5.53
C PHE A 147 22.24 25.97 4.04
N ASN A 148 22.75 25.01 3.27
CA ASN A 148 23.04 25.12 1.84
C ASN A 148 21.81 24.87 0.96
N GLY A 149 20.64 25.35 1.39
CA GLY A 149 19.41 25.34 0.61
C GLY A 149 19.15 26.70 -0.08
N PRO A 150 17.89 27.01 -0.41
CA PRO A 150 16.68 26.23 -0.14
C PRO A 150 16.56 24.98 -1.03
N ILE A 151 15.64 24.10 -0.66
CA ILE A 151 15.16 23.00 -1.50
C ILE A 151 13.78 23.29 -2.06
N GLY A 152 13.52 22.75 -3.26
CA GLY A 152 12.21 22.54 -3.82
C GLY A 152 11.80 21.07 -3.67
N ALA A 153 10.52 20.80 -3.77
CA ALA A 153 9.97 19.44 -3.79
C ALA A 153 8.81 19.38 -4.77
N ALA A 154 8.56 18.26 -5.43
CA ALA A 154 7.43 18.10 -6.31
C ALA A 154 6.92 16.66 -6.26
N ARG A 155 5.61 16.49 -6.38
CA ARG A 155 4.99 15.21 -6.66
C ARG A 155 4.70 15.12 -8.16
N VAL A 156 4.99 13.98 -8.78
CA VAL A 156 4.84 13.75 -10.22
C VAL A 156 3.98 12.52 -10.44
N GLY A 157 2.87 12.71 -11.15
CA GLY A 157 2.05 11.64 -11.70
C GLY A 157 2.39 11.35 -13.16
N TYR A 158 1.93 10.20 -13.64
CA TYR A 158 2.04 9.80 -15.05
C TYR A 158 0.68 9.33 -15.56
N ILE A 159 -0.02 10.22 -16.26
CA ILE A 159 -1.42 10.05 -16.70
C ILE A 159 -1.46 10.23 -18.21
N ASN A 160 -2.05 9.29 -18.94
CA ASN A 160 -2.17 9.35 -20.41
C ASN A 160 -0.84 9.61 -21.14
N GLY A 161 0.26 9.08 -20.62
CA GLY A 161 1.60 9.25 -21.22
C GLY A 161 2.26 10.61 -20.95
N GLN A 162 1.71 11.42 -20.04
CA GLN A 162 2.22 12.75 -19.68
C GLN A 162 2.58 12.83 -18.21
N TYR A 163 3.63 13.60 -17.90
CA TYR A 163 3.96 13.97 -16.53
C TYR A 163 3.01 15.06 -16.03
N VAL A 164 2.45 14.86 -14.83
CA VAL A 164 1.52 15.79 -14.20
C VAL A 164 2.12 16.25 -12.87
N LEU A 165 2.20 17.57 -12.66
CA LEU A 165 2.74 18.17 -11.44
C LEU A 165 1.69 18.19 -10.33
N ASN A 166 2.11 17.82 -9.13
CA ASN A 166 1.32 17.86 -7.89
C ASN A 166 -0.14 17.39 -8.08
N PRO A 167 -0.36 16.19 -8.67
CA PRO A 167 -1.71 15.71 -8.93
C PRO A 167 -2.43 15.41 -7.61
N GLY A 168 -3.67 15.89 -7.51
CA GLY A 168 -4.53 15.62 -6.36
C GLY A 168 -4.88 14.14 -6.20
N LYS A 169 -5.51 13.80 -5.07
CA LYS A 169 -5.91 12.42 -4.75
C LYS A 169 -6.82 11.82 -5.83
N THR A 170 -7.73 12.60 -6.39
CA THR A 170 -8.64 12.14 -7.44
C THR A 170 -7.90 11.86 -8.76
N ALA A 171 -7.01 12.76 -9.19
CA ALA A 171 -6.23 12.57 -10.42
C ALA A 171 -5.28 11.36 -10.32
N ARG A 172 -4.67 11.13 -9.16
CA ARG A 172 -3.74 10.01 -8.93
C ARG A 172 -4.35 8.62 -9.07
N LYS A 173 -5.67 8.46 -8.91
CA LYS A 173 -6.35 7.18 -9.17
C LYS A 173 -6.16 6.69 -10.60
N ASN A 174 -5.94 7.61 -11.55
CA ASN A 174 -5.67 7.31 -12.95
C ASN A 174 -4.18 7.42 -13.30
N SER A 175 -3.32 7.63 -12.30
CA SER A 175 -1.87 7.73 -12.50
C SER A 175 -1.21 6.37 -12.39
N ARG A 176 -0.23 6.12 -13.26
CA ARG A 176 0.66 4.95 -13.18
C ARG A 176 1.93 5.21 -12.38
N LEU A 177 2.07 6.41 -11.82
CA LEU A 177 3.23 6.85 -11.05
C LEU A 177 2.77 7.72 -9.88
N ASP A 178 3.36 7.49 -8.73
CA ASP A 178 3.36 8.44 -7.64
C ASP A 178 4.80 8.64 -7.16
N LEU A 179 5.43 9.72 -7.60
CA LEU A 179 6.83 10.03 -7.35
C LEU A 179 6.95 11.36 -6.64
N VAL A 180 7.65 11.39 -5.50
CA VAL A 180 8.10 12.62 -4.85
C VAL A 180 9.59 12.79 -5.11
N VAL A 181 9.97 13.97 -5.55
CA VAL A 181 11.37 14.38 -5.74
C VAL A 181 11.62 15.68 -4.99
N ALA A 182 12.80 15.79 -4.36
CA ALA A 182 13.26 17.03 -3.76
C ALA A 182 14.73 17.28 -4.08
N GLY A 183 15.08 18.55 -4.21
CA GLY A 183 16.41 18.98 -4.62
C GLY A 183 16.64 20.47 -4.44
N THR A 184 17.90 20.87 -4.60
CA THR A 184 18.30 22.28 -4.73
C THR A 184 18.12 22.73 -6.18
N GLU A 185 18.47 23.99 -6.48
CA GLU A 185 18.48 24.50 -7.85
C GLU A 185 19.36 23.65 -8.79
N SER A 186 20.49 23.16 -8.28
CA SER A 186 21.52 22.48 -9.08
C SER A 186 21.43 20.96 -9.07
N ALA A 187 20.83 20.34 -8.04
CA ALA A 187 20.88 18.90 -7.85
C ALA A 187 19.63 18.32 -7.19
N VAL A 188 19.23 17.14 -7.66
CA VAL A 188 18.29 16.26 -6.96
C VAL A 188 18.98 15.70 -5.72
N LEU A 189 18.27 15.66 -4.59
CA LEU A 189 18.77 15.16 -3.31
C LEU A 189 18.03 13.90 -2.86
N MET A 190 16.74 13.81 -3.16
CA MET A 190 15.90 12.73 -2.68
C MET A 190 14.83 12.39 -3.71
N VAL A 191 14.62 11.09 -3.93
CA VAL A 191 13.49 10.53 -4.69
C VAL A 191 12.85 9.43 -3.87
N GLU A 192 11.51 9.39 -3.90
CA GLU A 192 10.69 8.35 -3.31
C GLU A 192 9.50 8.09 -4.23
N SER A 193 9.32 6.86 -4.71
CA SER A 193 8.24 6.56 -5.66
C SER A 193 7.67 5.16 -5.59
N GLU A 194 6.41 5.06 -6.02
CA GLU A 194 5.69 3.84 -6.37
C GLU A 194 5.19 3.96 -7.82
N ALA A 195 5.26 2.88 -8.59
CA ALA A 195 4.98 2.90 -10.02
C ALA A 195 4.32 1.60 -10.51
N ASP A 196 3.48 1.70 -11.52
CA ASP A 196 2.88 0.56 -12.21
C ASP A 196 3.78 0.09 -13.37
N GLN A 197 4.89 -0.56 -13.01
CA GLN A 197 5.83 -1.20 -13.94
C GLN A 197 6.26 -0.28 -15.09
N LEU A 198 6.74 0.92 -14.76
CA LEU A 198 7.20 1.92 -15.73
C LEU A 198 8.68 1.72 -16.09
N SER A 199 9.08 2.10 -17.30
CA SER A 199 10.48 1.96 -17.73
C SER A 199 11.41 2.92 -17.00
N GLU A 200 12.70 2.58 -16.96
CA GLU A 200 13.77 3.42 -16.43
C GLU A 200 13.75 4.84 -17.02
N ASP A 201 13.48 4.97 -18.32
CA ASP A 201 13.41 6.27 -19.01
C ASP A 201 12.24 7.12 -18.52
N VAL A 202 11.06 6.50 -18.32
CA VAL A 202 9.88 7.23 -17.80
C VAL A 202 10.13 7.68 -16.37
N MET A 203 10.72 6.82 -15.54
CA MET A 203 11.07 7.14 -14.15
C MET A 203 12.09 8.28 -14.08
N LEU A 204 13.17 8.23 -14.87
CA LEU A 204 14.18 9.28 -14.92
C LEU A 204 13.59 10.60 -15.45
N GLY A 205 12.74 10.55 -16.47
CA GLY A 205 12.05 11.72 -16.98
C GLY A 205 11.14 12.36 -15.93
N ALA A 206 10.47 11.57 -15.08
CA ALA A 206 9.67 12.09 -13.97
C ALA A 206 10.52 12.79 -12.91
N VAL A 207 11.69 12.23 -12.57
CA VAL A 207 12.65 12.87 -11.63
C VAL A 207 13.10 14.23 -12.18
N VAL A 208 13.49 14.28 -13.46
CA VAL A 208 13.94 15.53 -14.10
C VAL A 208 12.81 16.55 -14.19
N PHE A 209 11.61 16.12 -14.58
CA PHE A 209 10.42 16.98 -14.64
C PHE A 209 10.10 17.59 -13.26
N GLY A 210 10.05 16.77 -12.21
CA GLY A 210 9.76 17.26 -10.86
C GLY A 210 10.86 18.15 -10.31
N HIS A 211 12.14 17.89 -10.61
CA HIS A 211 13.26 18.77 -10.25
C HIS A 211 13.12 20.14 -10.89
N GLU A 212 12.82 20.20 -12.19
CA GLU A 212 12.60 21.45 -12.92
C GLU A 212 11.42 22.23 -12.35
N GLN A 213 10.29 21.57 -12.11
CA GLN A 213 9.11 22.20 -11.51
C GLN A 213 9.36 22.66 -10.07
N GLY A 214 10.22 21.98 -9.32
CA GLY A 214 10.62 22.38 -7.97
C GLY A 214 11.35 23.73 -7.89
N LYS A 215 11.99 24.17 -8.99
CA LYS A 215 12.72 25.44 -9.04
C LYS A 215 11.83 26.66 -8.86
N VAL A 216 10.56 26.59 -9.28
CA VAL A 216 9.57 27.66 -9.08
C VAL A 216 9.37 27.96 -7.60
N ALA A 217 9.29 26.91 -6.76
CA ALA A 217 9.18 27.07 -5.32
C ALA A 217 10.49 27.58 -4.70
N ILE A 218 11.65 27.14 -5.20
CA ILE A 218 12.96 27.62 -4.76
C ILE A 218 13.09 29.14 -4.96
N GLU A 219 12.70 29.63 -6.15
CA GLU A 219 12.74 31.07 -6.47
C GLU A 219 11.87 31.88 -5.51
N ALA A 220 10.64 31.43 -5.27
CA ALA A 220 9.74 32.08 -4.30
C ALA A 220 10.30 32.07 -2.87
N ILE A 221 10.99 30.99 -2.47
CA ILE A 221 11.65 30.92 -1.16
C ILE A 221 12.81 31.93 -1.08
N HIS A 222 13.62 32.07 -2.14
CA HIS A 222 14.67 33.09 -2.18
C HIS A 222 14.12 34.51 -2.04
N GLU A 223 12.96 34.81 -2.63
CA GLU A 223 12.29 36.08 -2.41
C GLU A 223 11.84 36.27 -0.96
N LEU A 224 11.30 35.23 -0.32
CA LEU A 224 10.92 35.28 1.10
C LEU A 224 12.14 35.52 2.00
N ILE A 225 13.26 34.82 1.74
CA ILE A 225 14.52 35.00 2.47
C ILE A 225 15.04 36.41 2.32
N ARG A 226 14.97 37.00 1.13
CA ARG A 226 15.41 38.37 0.87
C ARG A 226 14.63 39.39 1.70
N ASP A 227 13.33 39.19 1.82
CA ASP A 227 12.42 40.18 2.43
C ASP A 227 12.25 39.98 3.94
N ALA A 228 12.41 38.75 4.44
CA ALA A 228 12.12 38.39 5.83
C ALA A 228 13.24 37.58 6.54
N GLY A 229 14.31 37.24 5.84
CA GLY A 229 15.40 36.43 6.37
C GLY A 229 16.13 37.09 7.52
N LYS A 230 16.44 36.29 8.55
CA LYS A 230 17.29 36.72 9.65
C LYS A 230 18.76 36.74 9.21
N PRO A 231 19.62 37.54 9.86
CA PRO A 231 21.05 37.51 9.60
C PRO A 231 21.61 36.08 9.72
N VAL A 232 22.44 35.69 8.75
CA VAL A 232 23.15 34.42 8.78
C VAL A 232 24.01 34.38 10.04
N TRP A 233 24.05 33.21 10.68
CA TRP A 233 24.88 33.02 11.87
C TRP A 233 26.35 33.16 11.49
N ASP A 234 27.10 33.88 12.31
CA ASP A 234 28.56 33.85 12.26
C ASP A 234 29.04 32.52 12.82
N TRP A 235 29.02 31.50 11.97
CA TRP A 235 29.48 30.15 12.26
C TRP A 235 30.59 29.81 11.29
N GLN A 236 31.65 29.22 11.83
CA GLN A 236 32.77 28.69 11.06
C GLN A 236 32.97 27.23 11.43
N ALA A 237 33.36 26.43 10.44
CA ALA A 237 33.77 25.06 10.69
C ALA A 237 34.98 25.05 11.64
N PRO A 238 35.07 24.08 12.56
CA PRO A 238 36.26 23.90 13.37
C PRO A 238 37.52 23.78 12.50
N GLU A 239 38.60 24.45 12.88
CA GLU A 239 39.87 24.36 12.16
C GLU A 239 40.43 22.92 12.26
N LYS A 240 40.82 22.34 11.12
CA LYS A 240 41.36 20.97 11.09
C LYS A 240 42.84 21.01 11.52
N ASP A 241 43.20 20.27 12.56
CA ASP A 241 44.61 20.10 12.96
C ASP A 241 45.31 19.13 11.98
N HIS A 242 45.83 19.68 10.89
CA HIS A 242 46.50 18.91 9.85
C HIS A 242 47.70 18.12 10.35
N ALA A 243 48.43 18.62 11.35
CA ALA A 243 49.59 17.92 11.90
C ALA A 243 49.14 16.69 12.71
N PHE A 244 48.09 16.85 13.52
CA PHE A 244 47.50 15.74 14.26
C PHE A 244 46.87 14.69 13.33
N ILE A 245 46.13 15.11 12.30
CA ILE A 245 45.57 14.22 11.28
C ILE A 245 46.68 13.41 10.58
N ALA A 246 47.77 14.05 10.19
CA ALA A 246 48.91 13.37 9.57
C ALA A 246 49.51 12.31 10.51
N LYS A 247 49.69 12.65 11.79
CA LYS A 247 50.20 11.72 12.81
C LYS A 247 49.29 10.50 13.01
N VAL A 248 47.98 10.71 13.13
CA VAL A 248 46.99 9.61 13.20
C VAL A 248 47.09 8.73 11.96
N GLY A 249 47.30 9.33 10.79
CA GLY A 249 47.47 8.62 9.52
C GLY A 249 48.73 7.78 9.44
N GLU A 250 49.85 8.27 9.99
CA GLU A 250 51.10 7.49 10.09
C GLU A 250 50.95 6.26 10.99
N LEU A 251 50.22 6.40 12.10
CA LEU A 251 50.00 5.32 13.07
C LEU A 251 48.99 4.27 12.58
N GLY A 252 47.89 4.70 11.94
CA GLY A 252 46.76 3.83 11.60
C GLY A 252 46.70 3.39 10.13
N GLY A 253 47.29 4.16 9.22
CA GLY A 253 47.00 4.04 7.78
C GLY A 253 47.36 2.69 7.16
N GLU A 254 48.50 2.10 7.53
CA GLU A 254 48.88 0.76 7.03
C GLU A 254 47.96 -0.33 7.60
N GLY A 255 47.66 -0.27 8.90
CA GLY A 255 46.74 -1.19 9.57
C GLY A 255 45.34 -1.16 8.95
N LEU A 256 44.80 0.04 8.68
CA LEU A 256 43.50 0.19 8.01
C LEU A 256 43.51 -0.38 6.60
N ARG A 257 44.56 -0.12 5.80
CA ARG A 257 44.67 -0.71 4.45
C ARG A 257 44.70 -2.23 4.49
N ALA A 258 45.40 -2.82 5.45
CA ALA A 258 45.43 -4.27 5.64
C ALA A 258 44.06 -4.82 6.10
N ALA A 259 43.38 -4.13 7.03
CA ALA A 259 42.05 -4.52 7.51
C ALA A 259 41.01 -4.53 6.38
N TYR A 260 41.05 -3.55 5.46
CA TYR A 260 40.13 -3.48 4.32
C TYR A 260 40.38 -4.51 3.21
N GLN A 261 41.46 -5.32 3.30
CA GLN A 261 41.63 -6.50 2.46
C GLN A 261 40.86 -7.73 2.99
N ILE A 262 40.30 -7.66 4.19
CA ILE A 262 39.52 -8.74 4.81
C ILE A 262 38.08 -8.70 4.28
N ARG A 263 37.66 -9.81 3.66
CA ARG A 263 36.33 -9.92 3.03
C ARG A 263 35.19 -10.07 4.02
N SER A 264 35.35 -10.93 5.03
CA SER A 264 34.35 -11.17 6.08
C SER A 264 34.08 -9.88 6.85
N LYS A 265 32.80 -9.47 6.94
CA LYS A 265 32.42 -8.22 7.62
C LYS A 265 32.86 -8.23 9.08
N GLN A 266 32.57 -9.31 9.80
CA GLN A 266 32.84 -9.39 11.23
C GLN A 266 34.35 -9.36 11.53
N GLU A 267 35.14 -10.09 10.75
CA GLU A 267 36.61 -10.10 10.90
C GLU A 267 37.21 -8.74 10.57
N ARG A 268 36.71 -8.08 9.51
CA ARG A 268 37.13 -6.72 9.14
C ARG A 268 36.84 -5.73 10.27
N VAL A 269 35.62 -5.74 10.83
CA VAL A 269 35.24 -4.85 11.94
C VAL A 269 36.11 -5.10 13.19
N GLN A 270 36.50 -6.34 13.46
CA GLN A 270 37.42 -6.64 14.56
C GLN A 270 38.83 -6.10 14.27
N ALA A 271 39.32 -6.25 13.04
CA ALA A 271 40.62 -5.74 12.63
C ALA A 271 40.68 -4.20 12.66
N THR A 272 39.66 -3.50 12.15
CA THR A 272 39.62 -2.03 12.22
C THR A 272 39.57 -1.55 13.67
N ARG A 273 38.75 -2.17 14.54
CA ARG A 273 38.73 -1.86 15.98
C ARG A 273 40.08 -2.07 16.65
N ALA A 274 40.83 -3.11 16.27
CA ALA A 274 42.17 -3.33 16.79
C ALA A 274 43.14 -2.21 16.37
N VAL A 275 43.06 -1.74 15.11
CA VAL A 275 43.84 -0.60 14.62
C VAL A 275 43.48 0.68 15.39
N TYR A 276 42.18 0.94 15.61
CA TYR A 276 41.73 2.09 16.39
C TYR A 276 42.32 2.08 17.81
N ALA A 277 42.26 0.93 18.48
CA ALA A 277 42.84 0.77 19.81
C ALA A 277 44.37 0.98 19.82
N GLN A 278 45.07 0.44 18.82
CA GLN A 278 46.54 0.60 18.67
C GLN A 278 46.94 2.06 18.45
N VAL A 279 46.19 2.80 17.62
CA VAL A 279 46.44 4.23 17.40
C VAL A 279 46.26 5.02 18.68
N LYS A 280 45.17 4.78 19.43
CA LYS A 280 44.93 5.43 20.73
C LYS A 280 46.02 5.09 21.76
N GLU A 281 46.45 3.84 21.82
CA GLU A 281 47.54 3.40 22.71
C GLU A 281 48.87 4.08 22.34
N ALA A 282 49.21 4.15 21.05
CA ALA A 282 50.43 4.80 20.58
C ALA A 282 50.44 6.31 20.86
N LEU A 283 49.33 7.00 20.61
CA LEU A 283 49.18 8.42 20.95
C LEU A 283 49.36 8.65 22.47
N GLY A 284 48.76 7.80 23.29
CA GLY A 284 48.89 7.86 24.75
C GLY A 284 50.32 7.57 25.23
N ALA A 285 51.00 6.60 24.62
CA ALA A 285 52.40 6.27 24.94
C ALA A 285 53.37 7.42 24.60
N GLU A 286 53.03 8.23 23.59
CA GLU A 286 53.77 9.45 23.23
C GLU A 286 53.38 10.68 24.07
N GLY A 287 52.46 10.54 25.03
CA GLY A 287 52.01 11.62 25.91
C GLY A 287 51.18 12.68 25.19
N VAL A 288 50.56 12.33 24.06
CA VAL A 288 49.65 13.22 23.34
C VAL A 288 48.28 13.19 24.02
N GLU A 289 47.77 14.35 24.44
CA GLU A 289 46.38 14.50 24.88
C GLU A 289 45.47 14.49 23.64
N PHE A 290 44.43 13.65 23.64
CA PHE A 290 43.47 13.55 22.53
C PHE A 290 42.05 13.28 23.01
N ASP A 291 41.07 13.70 22.20
CA ASP A 291 39.68 13.30 22.34
C ASP A 291 39.43 12.01 21.55
N GLU A 292 38.91 10.97 22.20
CA GLU A 292 38.73 9.66 21.57
C GLU A 292 37.80 9.70 20.35
N VAL A 293 36.73 10.49 20.43
CA VAL A 293 35.75 10.65 19.35
C VAL A 293 36.41 11.32 18.15
N HIS A 294 37.22 12.35 18.39
CA HIS A 294 37.96 13.02 17.33
C HIS A 294 38.92 12.08 16.60
N VAL A 295 39.65 11.24 17.32
CA VAL A 295 40.53 10.22 16.72
C VAL A 295 39.72 9.21 15.91
N ASP A 296 38.60 8.73 16.44
CA ASP A 296 37.72 7.77 15.74
C ASP A 296 37.16 8.35 14.43
N ASN A 297 36.80 9.64 14.42
CA ASN A 297 36.35 10.35 13.22
C ASN A 297 37.47 10.49 12.18
N ILE A 298 38.69 10.85 12.58
CA ILE A 298 39.83 10.92 11.66
C ILE A 298 40.12 9.56 11.03
N LEU A 299 40.12 8.50 11.83
CA LEU A 299 40.33 7.15 11.33
C LEU A 299 39.20 6.76 10.37
N PHE A 300 37.96 7.09 10.68
CA PHE A 300 36.81 6.83 9.79
C PHE A 300 36.93 7.56 8.44
N ASP A 301 37.37 8.83 8.44
CA ASP A 301 37.65 9.57 7.21
C ASP A 301 38.78 8.92 6.37
N MET A 302 39.77 8.33 7.03
CA MET A 302 40.82 7.55 6.36
C MET A 302 40.27 6.25 5.77
N GLU A 303 39.40 5.54 6.49
CA GLU A 303 38.70 4.37 5.95
C GLU A 303 37.92 4.74 4.68
N ALA A 304 37.18 5.85 4.71
CA ALA A 304 36.47 6.40 3.58
C ALA A 304 37.39 6.65 2.38
N ALA A 305 38.51 7.35 2.61
CA ALA A 305 39.48 7.67 1.56
C ALA A 305 40.12 6.41 0.94
N ILE A 306 40.44 5.40 1.76
CA ILE A 306 41.03 4.13 1.29
C ILE A 306 40.05 3.41 0.36
N VAL A 307 38.82 3.17 0.82
CA VAL A 307 37.81 2.42 0.06
C VAL A 307 37.44 3.15 -1.24
N ARG A 308 37.20 4.47 -1.15
CA ARG A 308 36.86 5.28 -2.32
C ARG A 308 37.99 5.30 -3.35
N GLY A 309 39.24 5.43 -2.89
CA GLY A 309 40.42 5.41 -3.73
C GLY A 309 40.57 4.09 -4.49
N GLN A 310 40.44 2.95 -3.81
CA GLN A 310 40.51 1.63 -4.43
C GLN A 310 39.48 1.47 -5.55
N ILE A 311 38.21 1.77 -5.26
CA ILE A 311 37.11 1.63 -6.21
C ILE A 311 37.31 2.53 -7.43
N LEU A 312 37.69 3.80 -7.23
CA LEU A 312 37.91 4.75 -8.33
C LEU A 312 39.14 4.42 -9.17
N ASN A 313 40.12 3.71 -8.61
CA ASN A 313 41.29 3.22 -9.33
C ASN A 313 41.02 1.91 -10.09
N GLY A 314 39.80 1.35 -10.00
CA GLY A 314 39.42 0.09 -10.64
C GLY A 314 39.94 -1.16 -9.93
N GLU A 315 40.37 -1.03 -8.67
CA GLU A 315 40.70 -2.17 -7.82
C GLU A 315 39.43 -2.91 -7.39
N PRO A 316 39.53 -4.19 -6.99
CA PRO A 316 38.39 -4.92 -6.43
C PRO A 316 37.80 -4.18 -5.20
N ARG A 317 36.48 -4.30 -5.03
CA ARG A 317 35.78 -3.80 -3.84
C ARG A 317 36.20 -4.56 -2.59
N ILE A 318 35.72 -4.11 -1.43
CA ILE A 318 36.05 -4.65 -0.09
C ILE A 318 35.89 -6.18 0.00
N ASP A 319 34.87 -6.75 -0.66
CA ASP A 319 34.63 -8.20 -0.68
C ASP A 319 35.25 -8.93 -1.89
N GLY A 320 36.03 -8.22 -2.71
CA GLY A 320 36.73 -8.72 -3.89
C GLY A 320 35.91 -8.71 -5.18
N ARG A 321 34.66 -8.22 -5.18
CA ARG A 321 33.84 -8.08 -6.39
C ARG A 321 34.27 -6.89 -7.25
N ASP A 322 33.87 -6.91 -8.51
CA ASP A 322 33.81 -5.71 -9.34
C ASP A 322 32.57 -4.86 -9.03
N THR A 323 32.42 -3.75 -9.75
CA THR A 323 31.34 -2.78 -9.56
C THR A 323 29.98 -3.26 -10.07
N ARG A 324 29.91 -4.35 -10.87
CA ARG A 324 28.69 -4.83 -11.53
C ARG A 324 28.14 -6.14 -10.95
N THR A 325 28.96 -6.88 -10.21
CA THR A 325 28.63 -8.21 -9.71
C THR A 325 27.72 -8.17 -8.48
N VAL A 326 26.60 -8.90 -8.56
CA VAL A 326 25.69 -9.17 -7.43
C VAL A 326 26.29 -10.27 -6.54
N ARG A 327 26.09 -10.20 -5.21
CA ARG A 327 26.56 -11.26 -4.30
C ARG A 327 25.83 -12.59 -4.54
N PRO A 328 26.39 -13.72 -4.07
CA PRO A 328 25.72 -15.01 -4.14
C PRO A 328 24.32 -14.97 -3.52
N ILE A 329 23.36 -15.63 -4.16
CA ILE A 329 21.96 -15.69 -3.72
C ILE A 329 21.58 -17.13 -3.42
N GLU A 330 20.99 -17.35 -2.26
CA GLU A 330 20.37 -18.61 -1.86
C GLU A 330 18.93 -18.37 -1.44
N ILE A 331 18.03 -19.21 -1.92
CA ILE A 331 16.59 -19.05 -1.72
C ILE A 331 16.00 -20.37 -1.26
N ARG A 332 15.26 -20.33 -0.15
CA ARG A 332 14.50 -21.46 0.36
C ARG A 332 13.05 -21.04 0.59
N ASN A 333 12.10 -21.81 0.06
CA ASN A 333 10.66 -21.57 0.23
C ASN A 333 10.07 -22.55 1.25
N SER A 334 8.87 -22.27 1.77
CA SER A 334 8.18 -23.13 2.74
C SER A 334 9.02 -23.49 3.97
N VAL A 335 9.85 -22.55 4.45
CA VAL A 335 10.77 -22.77 5.57
C VAL A 335 10.06 -22.91 6.93
N LEU A 336 8.83 -22.42 7.06
CA LEU A 336 8.01 -22.53 8.27
C LEU A 336 6.78 -23.44 8.03
N PRO A 337 6.65 -24.60 8.73
CA PRO A 337 5.60 -25.60 8.46
C PRO A 337 4.15 -25.18 8.74
N ARG A 338 3.93 -24.06 9.43
CA ARG A 338 2.62 -23.55 9.86
C ARG A 338 2.26 -22.21 9.25
N ALA A 339 3.22 -21.54 8.62
CA ALA A 339 2.95 -20.30 7.92
C ALA A 339 2.05 -20.57 6.69
N HIS A 340 1.29 -19.58 6.25
CA HIS A 340 0.54 -19.73 5.00
C HIS A 340 1.51 -19.71 3.82
N GLY A 341 2.50 -18.82 3.85
CA GLY A 341 3.69 -18.90 2.99
C GLY A 341 4.92 -18.36 3.71
N SER A 342 6.09 -18.88 3.35
CA SER A 342 7.36 -18.44 3.95
C SER A 342 8.52 -18.58 2.99
N SER A 343 9.49 -17.67 3.08
CA SER A 343 10.73 -17.73 2.32
C SER A 343 11.90 -17.27 3.17
N LEU A 344 13.06 -17.89 3.00
CA LEU A 344 14.34 -17.39 3.44
C LEU A 344 15.11 -16.94 2.19
N PHE A 345 15.26 -15.64 2.03
CA PHE A 345 16.05 -15.04 0.95
C PHE A 345 17.37 -14.54 1.51
N THR A 346 18.47 -15.08 1.01
CA THR A 346 19.84 -14.72 1.41
C THR A 346 20.58 -14.18 0.20
N ARG A 347 21.19 -13.00 0.32
CA ARG A 347 22.08 -12.40 -0.68
C ARG A 347 23.36 -11.92 0.00
N GLY A 348 24.46 -12.64 -0.20
CA GLY A 348 25.67 -12.46 0.59
C GLY A 348 25.39 -12.58 2.10
N GLU A 349 25.81 -11.58 2.87
CA GLU A 349 25.57 -11.47 4.32
C GLU A 349 24.32 -10.61 4.65
N THR A 350 23.33 -10.59 3.75
CA THR A 350 22.01 -10.01 3.99
C THR A 350 20.94 -11.08 3.84
N GLN A 351 20.16 -11.30 4.90
CA GLN A 351 19.17 -12.37 4.96
C GLN A 351 17.85 -11.86 5.53
N ALA A 352 16.76 -12.23 4.85
CA ALA A 352 15.40 -11.95 5.27
C ALA A 352 14.59 -13.24 5.36
N LEU A 353 14.09 -13.54 6.56
CA LEU A 353 13.02 -14.52 6.77
C LEU A 353 11.68 -13.79 6.61
N VAL A 354 10.98 -14.09 5.52
CA VAL A 354 9.73 -13.41 5.18
C VAL A 354 8.57 -14.39 5.25
N VAL A 355 7.50 -13.96 5.91
CA VAL A 355 6.32 -14.80 6.22
C VAL A 355 5.05 -14.08 5.81
N THR A 356 4.20 -14.79 5.07
CA THR A 356 2.88 -14.33 4.62
C THR A 356 1.81 -15.02 5.43
N THR A 357 0.87 -14.22 5.92
CA THR A 357 -0.37 -14.66 6.56
C THR A 357 -1.54 -14.10 5.77
N LEU A 358 -2.54 -14.96 5.55
CA LEU A 358 -3.78 -14.66 4.83
C LEU A 358 -4.91 -14.55 5.86
N GLY A 359 -5.73 -13.52 5.72
CA GLY A 359 -6.85 -13.22 6.61
C GLY A 359 -8.11 -12.89 5.83
N THR A 360 -9.18 -12.65 6.59
CA THR A 360 -10.48 -12.21 6.10
C THR A 360 -10.56 -10.68 6.11
N ASP A 361 -11.64 -10.10 5.59
CA ASP A 361 -11.86 -8.64 5.64
C ASP A 361 -11.86 -8.08 7.07
N ARG A 362 -12.16 -8.89 8.09
CA ARG A 362 -12.05 -8.48 9.50
C ARG A 362 -10.62 -8.24 9.96
N ASP A 363 -9.65 -8.84 9.27
CA ASP A 363 -8.22 -8.68 9.54
C ASP A 363 -7.63 -7.46 8.80
N ALA A 364 -8.42 -6.79 7.96
CA ALA A 364 -7.99 -5.57 7.28
C ALA A 364 -7.71 -4.46 8.30
N GLN A 365 -6.66 -3.69 8.05
CA GLN A 365 -6.28 -2.61 8.94
C GLN A 365 -7.10 -1.36 8.60
N ARG A 366 -7.96 -0.92 9.52
CA ARG A 366 -8.64 0.37 9.43
C ARG A 366 -7.69 1.50 9.77
N ILE A 367 -7.53 2.45 8.84
CA ILE A 367 -6.69 3.63 9.01
C ILE A 367 -7.59 4.87 9.16
N ASP A 368 -7.51 5.50 10.33
CA ASP A 368 -8.15 6.81 10.60
C ASP A 368 -7.24 7.94 10.10
N ALA A 369 -7.22 8.14 8.79
CA ALA A 369 -6.42 9.19 8.16
C ALA A 369 -7.16 10.53 8.13
N LEU A 370 -6.38 11.62 8.14
CA LEU A 370 -6.92 12.98 8.13
C LEU A 370 -7.84 13.21 6.90
N ALA A 371 -7.40 12.77 5.72
CA ALA A 371 -8.12 12.85 4.45
C ALA A 371 -9.32 11.88 4.30
N GLY A 372 -9.65 11.09 5.33
CA GLY A 372 -10.75 10.11 5.31
C GLY A 372 -10.32 8.73 5.79
N GLU A 373 -11.23 8.03 6.48
CA GLU A 373 -11.01 6.64 6.87
C GLU A 373 -10.92 5.74 5.63
N TYR A 374 -10.00 4.77 5.65
CA TYR A 374 -9.91 3.73 4.64
C TYR A 374 -9.41 2.41 5.24
N GLU A 375 -9.56 1.34 4.48
CA GLU A 375 -9.12 -0.01 4.87
C GLU A 375 -7.94 -0.43 4.03
N GLU A 376 -6.93 -0.97 4.72
CA GLU A 376 -5.73 -1.50 4.12
C GLU A 376 -5.77 -3.03 4.15
N ARG A 377 -5.87 -3.63 2.97
CA ARG A 377 -5.88 -5.09 2.83
C ARG A 377 -4.48 -5.69 2.72
N PHE A 378 -3.47 -4.87 2.39
CA PHE A 378 -2.10 -5.33 2.26
C PHE A 378 -1.20 -4.63 3.26
N MET A 379 -0.69 -5.41 4.21
CA MET A 379 0.20 -4.95 5.26
C MET A 379 1.58 -5.57 5.04
N LEU A 380 2.62 -4.74 5.11
CA LEU A 380 4.00 -5.21 5.15
C LEU A 380 4.71 -4.62 6.37
N HIS A 381 5.07 -5.49 7.29
CA HIS A 381 5.83 -5.12 8.49
C HIS A 381 7.28 -5.57 8.33
N TYR A 382 8.19 -4.64 8.56
CA TYR A 382 9.62 -4.87 8.49
C TYR A 382 10.21 -4.73 9.89
N ASN A 383 11.01 -5.71 10.30
CA ASN A 383 11.68 -5.73 11.59
C ASN A 383 13.18 -5.98 11.39
N MET A 384 14.00 -5.18 12.06
CA MET A 384 15.45 -5.29 12.05
C MET A 384 15.97 -5.39 13.50
N PRO A 385 16.00 -6.60 14.06
CA PRO A 385 16.54 -6.84 15.39
C PRO A 385 18.06 -6.57 15.43
N PRO A 386 18.62 -6.20 16.59
CA PRO A 386 20.02 -5.79 16.71
C PRO A 386 21.01 -6.94 16.42
N PHE A 387 20.59 -8.20 16.62
CA PHE A 387 21.42 -9.36 16.27
C PHE A 387 21.70 -9.44 14.75
N ALA A 388 20.87 -8.83 13.90
CA ALA A 388 21.07 -8.84 12.46
C ALA A 388 22.37 -8.13 12.02
N THR A 389 22.87 -7.20 12.83
CA THR A 389 24.16 -6.53 12.64
C THR A 389 25.24 -7.05 13.57
N GLY A 390 24.96 -8.08 14.39
CA GLY A 390 25.88 -8.62 15.39
C GLY A 390 26.00 -7.73 16.64
N GLU A 391 25.04 -6.84 16.89
CA GLU A 391 25.07 -5.89 17.99
C GLU A 391 24.11 -6.31 19.12
N ALA A 392 24.46 -5.96 20.36
CA ALA A 392 23.51 -5.98 21.47
C ALA A 392 22.75 -4.65 21.51
N GLY A 393 21.42 -4.69 21.57
CA GLY A 393 20.60 -3.49 21.57
C GLY A 393 19.24 -3.72 22.22
N ARG A 394 18.56 -2.63 22.56
CA ARG A 394 17.22 -2.69 23.14
C ARG A 394 16.21 -3.19 22.10
N MET A 395 15.55 -4.29 22.40
CA MET A 395 14.32 -4.69 21.71
C MET A 395 13.18 -3.78 22.16
N GLY A 396 12.40 -3.26 21.22
CA GLY A 396 11.35 -2.30 21.52
C GLY A 396 10.40 -2.04 20.37
N SER A 397 9.72 -0.89 20.40
CA SER A 397 8.84 -0.46 19.33
C SER A 397 9.59 -0.21 18.03
N THR A 398 8.92 -0.47 16.90
CA THR A 398 9.42 -0.23 15.55
C THR A 398 9.97 1.19 15.39
N LYS A 399 11.20 1.30 14.90
CA LYS A 399 11.91 2.55 14.64
C LYS A 399 11.44 3.18 13.33
N ARG A 400 11.71 4.48 13.16
CA ARG A 400 11.39 5.21 11.92
C ARG A 400 11.97 4.54 10.67
N ARG A 401 13.23 4.05 10.75
CA ARG A 401 13.89 3.36 9.62
C ARG A 401 13.19 2.06 9.24
N GLU A 402 12.73 1.29 10.21
CA GLU A 402 12.01 0.03 9.99
C GLU A 402 10.67 0.29 9.29
N ILE A 403 9.91 1.30 9.73
CA ILE A 403 8.67 1.75 9.06
C ILE A 403 8.96 2.18 7.62
N GLY A 404 10.00 3.00 7.40
CA GLY A 404 10.40 3.45 6.06
C GLY A 404 10.79 2.31 5.11
N HIS A 405 11.59 1.35 5.59
CA HIS A 405 11.96 0.17 4.80
C HIS A 405 10.74 -0.72 4.50
N GLY A 406 9.84 -0.89 5.47
CA GLY A 406 8.58 -1.60 5.27
C GLY A 406 7.71 -0.94 4.20
N ARG A 407 7.56 0.39 4.24
CA ARG A 407 6.82 1.13 3.23
C ARG A 407 7.45 1.01 1.84
N LEU A 408 8.77 1.12 1.72
CA LEU A 408 9.47 0.92 0.44
C LEU A 408 9.21 -0.47 -0.14
N ALA A 409 9.31 -1.51 0.70
CA ALA A 409 9.06 -2.88 0.25
C ALA A 409 7.58 -3.10 -0.12
N LYS A 410 6.66 -2.48 0.62
CA LYS A 410 5.21 -2.51 0.34
C LYS A 410 4.91 -1.93 -1.04
N ARG A 411 5.39 -0.72 -1.30
CA ARG A 411 5.25 -0.01 -2.59
C ARG A 411 5.71 -0.86 -3.77
N ALA A 412 6.86 -1.52 -3.61
CA ALA A 412 7.41 -2.36 -4.65
C ALA A 412 6.50 -3.55 -5.02
N LEU A 413 5.79 -4.12 -4.04
CA LEU A 413 4.95 -5.30 -4.21
C LEU A 413 3.50 -4.97 -4.60
N GLU A 414 2.97 -3.81 -4.18
CA GLU A 414 1.58 -3.41 -4.46
C GLU A 414 1.23 -3.44 -5.95
N ALA A 415 2.15 -3.02 -6.82
CA ALA A 415 1.93 -2.97 -8.27
C ALA A 415 1.60 -4.34 -8.90
N VAL A 416 2.05 -5.44 -8.29
CA VAL A 416 1.86 -6.80 -8.82
C VAL A 416 0.82 -7.62 -8.05
N LEU A 417 0.17 -7.02 -7.04
CA LEU A 417 -0.88 -7.73 -6.30
C LEU A 417 -2.08 -8.03 -7.20
N PRO A 418 -2.76 -9.16 -7.00
CA PRO A 418 -4.04 -9.45 -7.66
C PRO A 418 -5.11 -8.45 -7.22
N SER A 419 -6.19 -8.32 -7.99
CA SER A 419 -7.36 -7.55 -7.57
C SER A 419 -8.10 -8.23 -6.38
N ARG A 420 -9.04 -7.51 -5.75
CA ARG A 420 -9.84 -8.08 -4.65
C ARG A 420 -10.71 -9.24 -5.15
N ASP A 421 -11.21 -9.13 -6.37
CA ASP A 421 -12.08 -10.12 -6.98
C ASP A 421 -11.32 -11.40 -7.36
N GLU A 422 -10.06 -11.26 -7.79
CA GLU A 422 -9.19 -12.42 -8.10
C GLU A 422 -8.69 -13.12 -6.84
N PHE A 423 -8.40 -12.37 -5.77
CA PHE A 423 -7.88 -12.92 -4.53
C PHE A 423 -8.47 -12.19 -3.31
N PRO A 424 -9.62 -12.65 -2.79
CA PRO A 424 -10.40 -11.94 -1.76
C PRO A 424 -9.84 -12.10 -0.34
N TYR A 425 -8.53 -12.07 -0.19
CA TYR A 425 -7.84 -12.18 1.09
C TYR A 425 -7.19 -10.87 1.50
N VAL A 426 -7.19 -10.65 2.81
CA VAL A 426 -6.26 -9.72 3.44
C VAL A 426 -4.90 -10.40 3.54
N MET A 427 -3.83 -9.67 3.24
CA MET A 427 -2.47 -10.18 3.18
C MET A 427 -1.59 -9.41 4.14
N ARG A 428 -0.99 -10.12 5.09
CA ARG A 428 0.04 -9.59 5.97
C ARG A 428 1.37 -10.27 5.69
N VAL A 429 2.35 -9.49 5.27
CA VAL A 429 3.74 -9.91 5.09
C VAL A 429 4.56 -9.36 6.24
N VAL A 430 5.36 -10.22 6.88
CA VAL A 430 6.33 -9.81 7.90
C VAL A 430 7.71 -10.24 7.44
N SER A 431 8.62 -9.27 7.31
CA SER A 431 10.02 -9.49 6.99
C SER A 431 10.86 -9.32 8.25
N GLU A 432 11.39 -10.44 8.76
CA GLU A 432 12.36 -10.48 9.84
C GLU A 432 13.77 -10.51 9.24
N ILE A 433 14.54 -9.44 9.45
CA ILE A 433 15.93 -9.40 9.00
C ILE A 433 16.79 -10.20 9.97
N THR A 434 17.43 -11.26 9.48
CA THR A 434 18.26 -12.14 10.31
C THR A 434 19.75 -11.83 10.17
N GLU A 435 20.15 -11.28 9.02
CA GLU A 435 21.51 -10.79 8.75
C GLU A 435 21.43 -9.52 7.91
N SER A 436 22.31 -8.54 8.14
CA SER A 436 22.36 -7.31 7.35
C SER A 436 23.79 -6.82 7.10
N ASN A 437 24.19 -6.91 5.84
CA ASN A 437 25.39 -6.26 5.31
C ASN A 437 25.11 -5.59 3.96
N GLY A 438 23.95 -4.93 3.84
CA GLY A 438 23.57 -4.19 2.63
C GLY A 438 22.11 -4.40 2.29
N SER A 439 21.37 -3.29 2.18
CA SER A 439 19.98 -3.18 1.75
C SER A 439 19.05 -4.37 2.04
N SER A 440 18.85 -4.65 3.32
CA SER A 440 17.84 -5.59 3.81
C SER A 440 16.42 -5.27 3.34
N SER A 441 16.09 -4.02 3.03
CA SER A 441 14.79 -3.64 2.43
C SER A 441 14.55 -4.30 1.06
N MET A 442 15.59 -4.46 0.24
CA MET A 442 15.48 -5.12 -1.07
C MET A 442 15.42 -6.64 -0.92
N ALA A 443 16.08 -7.21 0.10
CA ALA A 443 15.87 -8.60 0.48
C ALA A 443 14.42 -8.86 0.94
N SER A 444 13.80 -7.90 1.66
CA SER A 444 12.38 -7.96 2.02
C SER A 444 11.44 -7.92 0.82
N VAL A 445 11.77 -7.18 -0.24
CA VAL A 445 10.99 -7.21 -1.50
C VAL A 445 11.07 -8.59 -2.13
N CYS A 446 12.30 -9.12 -2.32
CA CYS A 446 12.49 -10.43 -2.95
C CYS A 446 11.83 -11.55 -2.13
N GLY A 447 12.08 -11.59 -0.82
CA GLY A 447 11.46 -12.57 0.07
C GLY A 447 9.95 -12.36 0.21
N GLY A 448 9.46 -11.11 0.23
CA GLY A 448 8.02 -10.82 0.25
C GLY A 448 7.30 -11.35 -0.97
N CYS A 449 7.87 -11.14 -2.16
CA CYS A 449 7.38 -11.71 -3.41
C CYS A 449 7.29 -13.24 -3.33
N LEU A 450 8.38 -13.90 -2.93
CA LEU A 450 8.43 -15.37 -2.84
C LEU A 450 7.48 -15.92 -1.77
N SER A 451 7.39 -15.25 -0.62
CA SER A 451 6.50 -15.65 0.48
C SER A 451 5.02 -15.53 0.10
N LEU A 452 4.63 -14.49 -0.64
CA LEU A 452 3.28 -14.32 -1.18
C LEU A 452 2.96 -15.44 -2.18
N MET A 453 3.87 -15.72 -3.11
CA MET A 453 3.71 -16.80 -4.08
C MET A 453 3.67 -18.19 -3.42
N ASP A 454 4.48 -18.41 -2.38
CA ASP A 454 4.48 -19.62 -1.55
C ASP A 454 3.19 -19.80 -0.74
N ALA A 455 2.47 -18.70 -0.46
CA ALA A 455 1.16 -18.69 0.17
C ALA A 455 -0.01 -18.93 -0.81
N GLY A 456 0.27 -19.05 -2.11
CA GLY A 456 -0.73 -19.20 -3.16
C GLY A 456 -1.35 -17.89 -3.63
N VAL A 457 -0.72 -16.74 -3.34
CA VAL A 457 -1.16 -15.44 -3.88
C VAL A 457 -0.80 -15.37 -5.37
N PRO A 458 -1.76 -15.17 -6.28
CA PRO A 458 -1.51 -15.10 -7.71
C PRO A 458 -0.95 -13.73 -8.11
N LEU A 459 0.33 -13.49 -7.80
CA LEU A 459 1.01 -12.26 -8.21
C LEU A 459 1.10 -12.17 -9.74
N LYS A 460 0.93 -10.97 -10.29
CA LYS A 460 1.02 -10.71 -11.75
C LYS A 460 2.41 -11.00 -12.32
N ALA A 461 3.45 -10.82 -11.51
CA ALA A 461 4.85 -11.08 -11.86
C ALA A 461 5.72 -11.12 -10.60
N HIS A 462 6.91 -11.74 -10.70
CA HIS A 462 7.95 -11.59 -9.69
C HIS A 462 8.47 -10.15 -9.62
N VAL A 463 8.74 -9.69 -8.41
CA VAL A 463 9.40 -8.40 -8.14
C VAL A 463 10.70 -8.65 -7.39
N ALA A 464 11.80 -8.13 -7.91
CA ALA A 464 13.08 -8.13 -7.24
C ALA A 464 13.54 -6.70 -6.94
N GLY A 465 14.34 -6.57 -5.89
CA GLY A 465 14.97 -5.32 -5.48
C GLY A 465 16.49 -5.39 -5.53
N ILE A 466 17.12 -4.28 -5.90
CA ILE A 466 18.56 -4.09 -5.83
C ILE A 466 18.89 -2.74 -5.19
N ALA A 467 19.97 -2.71 -4.40
CA ALA A 467 20.56 -1.48 -3.93
C ALA A 467 21.85 -1.20 -4.66
N MET A 468 22.02 0.06 -4.97
CA MET A 468 23.05 0.57 -5.83
C MET A 468 23.69 1.76 -5.11
N GLY A 469 24.97 1.97 -5.37
CA GLY A 469 25.71 3.11 -4.83
C GLY A 469 26.46 3.81 -5.93
N LEU A 470 26.94 4.99 -5.62
CA LEU A 470 27.82 5.74 -6.50
C LEU A 470 28.87 6.47 -5.69
N ILE A 471 30.12 6.36 -6.16
CA ILE A 471 31.26 7.11 -5.65
C ILE A 471 31.72 8.02 -6.77
N LYS A 472 31.95 9.30 -6.47
CA LYS A 472 32.38 10.33 -7.40
C LYS A 472 33.47 11.19 -6.77
N ASP A 473 34.49 11.46 -7.57
CA ASP A 473 35.60 12.36 -7.24
C ASP A 473 35.89 13.21 -8.48
N ASP A 474 35.60 14.51 -8.39
CA ASP A 474 35.65 15.45 -9.53
C ASP A 474 34.95 14.89 -10.78
N THR A 475 35.72 14.47 -11.79
CA THR A 475 35.21 13.93 -13.06
C THR A 475 35.11 12.40 -13.07
N ARG A 476 35.72 11.70 -12.11
CA ARG A 476 35.72 10.24 -12.03
C ARG A 476 34.52 9.77 -11.23
N PHE A 477 33.87 8.69 -11.66
CA PHE A 477 32.81 8.05 -10.88
C PHE A 477 32.77 6.54 -11.10
N ALA A 478 32.23 5.83 -10.12
CA ALA A 478 31.97 4.39 -10.18
C ALA A 478 30.55 4.11 -9.66
N VAL A 479 29.77 3.37 -10.43
CA VAL A 479 28.45 2.87 -10.01
C VAL A 479 28.61 1.48 -9.42
N LEU A 480 28.16 1.27 -8.19
CA LEU A 480 28.29 0.03 -7.43
C LEU A 480 26.97 -0.74 -7.42
N THR A 481 27.06 -2.03 -7.72
CA THR A 481 25.91 -2.96 -7.70
C THR A 481 25.91 -3.77 -6.41
N ASP A 482 24.72 -3.91 -5.80
CA ASP A 482 24.53 -4.67 -4.57
C ASP A 482 25.49 -4.22 -3.48
N ILE A 483 25.32 -2.97 -3.06
CA ILE A 483 26.20 -2.30 -2.10
C ILE A 483 26.19 -2.98 -0.73
N LEU A 484 27.36 -2.96 -0.09
CA LEU A 484 27.58 -3.34 1.30
C LEU A 484 27.15 -2.21 2.25
N GLY A 485 27.04 -2.50 3.55
CA GLY A 485 26.78 -1.47 4.56
C GLY A 485 27.88 -0.40 4.60
N ASP A 486 29.14 -0.80 4.45
CA ASP A 486 30.28 0.12 4.41
C ASP A 486 30.19 1.05 3.19
N GLU A 487 29.87 0.51 2.01
CA GLU A 487 29.78 1.26 0.76
C GLU A 487 28.59 2.24 0.73
N ASP A 488 27.51 1.95 1.45
CA ASP A 488 26.37 2.85 1.66
C ASP A 488 26.76 4.09 2.48
N HIS A 489 27.50 3.87 3.57
CA HIS A 489 27.98 4.97 4.41
C HIS A 489 28.97 5.87 3.66
N LEU A 490 29.87 5.26 2.88
CA LEU A 490 30.97 5.93 2.18
C LEU A 490 30.61 6.47 0.79
N GLY A 491 29.49 6.02 0.23
CA GLY A 491 29.00 6.45 -1.08
C GLY A 491 28.40 7.85 -1.08
N ASP A 492 28.46 8.51 -2.23
CA ASP A 492 27.92 9.86 -2.46
C ASP A 492 26.44 9.86 -2.84
N MET A 493 25.96 8.72 -3.28
CA MET A 493 24.55 8.47 -3.58
C MET A 493 24.26 7.00 -3.33
N ASP A 494 23.14 6.74 -2.65
CA ASP A 494 22.56 5.41 -2.55
C ASP A 494 21.17 5.43 -3.20
N PHE A 495 20.86 4.38 -3.95
CA PHE A 495 19.54 4.23 -4.51
C PHE A 495 19.09 2.78 -4.59
N LYS A 496 17.79 2.60 -4.50
CA LYS A 496 17.13 1.31 -4.39
C LYS A 496 16.10 1.24 -5.51
N VAL A 497 16.23 0.20 -6.33
CA VAL A 497 15.35 -0.03 -7.47
C VAL A 497 14.68 -1.38 -7.30
N ALA A 498 13.36 -1.39 -7.30
CA ALA A 498 12.56 -2.60 -7.31
C ALA A 498 11.64 -2.63 -8.52
N GLY A 499 11.39 -3.82 -9.04
CA GLY A 499 10.57 -3.96 -10.23
C GLY A 499 10.51 -5.38 -10.76
N THR A 500 9.76 -5.52 -11.84
CA THR A 500 9.58 -6.76 -12.59
C THR A 500 10.50 -6.77 -13.81
N THR A 501 10.32 -7.77 -14.68
CA THR A 501 10.93 -7.76 -16.02
C THR A 501 10.31 -6.71 -16.95
N ALA A 502 9.13 -6.19 -16.65
CA ALA A 502 8.43 -5.21 -17.49
C ALA A 502 8.78 -3.76 -17.14
N GLY A 503 9.15 -3.49 -15.88
CA GLY A 503 9.52 -2.15 -15.44
C GLY A 503 9.70 -2.03 -13.93
N ILE A 504 9.96 -0.80 -13.49
CA ILE A 504 10.14 -0.40 -12.10
C ILE A 504 8.78 -0.31 -11.41
N THR A 505 8.72 -0.85 -10.20
CA THR A 505 7.57 -0.73 -9.30
C THR A 505 7.84 0.20 -8.11
N ALA A 506 9.10 0.37 -7.72
CA ALA A 506 9.51 1.39 -6.75
C ALA A 506 10.95 1.86 -7.01
N LEU A 507 11.17 3.16 -6.82
CA LEU A 507 12.48 3.80 -6.89
C LEU A 507 12.64 4.73 -5.68
N GLN A 508 13.74 4.57 -4.96
CA GLN A 508 14.16 5.44 -3.86
C GLN A 508 15.60 5.87 -4.13
N MET A 509 15.91 7.17 -4.02
CA MET A 509 17.25 7.72 -4.19
C MET A 509 17.55 8.69 -3.06
N ASP A 510 18.76 8.63 -2.53
CA ASP A 510 19.32 9.56 -1.57
C ASP A 510 20.69 9.99 -2.09
N ILE A 511 20.85 11.30 -2.31
CA ILE A 511 22.05 11.89 -2.89
C ILE A 511 22.64 12.85 -1.86
N LYS A 512 23.90 12.59 -1.49
CA LYS A 512 24.63 13.34 -0.44
C LYS A 512 25.44 14.50 -1.01
N ILE A 513 25.77 14.47 -2.31
CA ILE A 513 26.60 15.49 -2.97
C ILE A 513 25.86 16.19 -4.10
N GLN A 514 26.38 17.34 -4.53
CA GLN A 514 25.95 17.98 -5.76
C GLN A 514 26.67 17.41 -6.99
N GLY A 515 26.11 17.65 -8.18
CA GLY A 515 26.78 17.32 -9.45
C GLY A 515 26.56 15.89 -9.98
N ILE A 516 25.51 15.21 -9.52
CA ILE A 516 25.03 13.96 -10.14
C ILE A 516 24.14 14.34 -11.33
N THR A 517 24.66 14.14 -12.55
CA THR A 517 23.94 14.54 -13.77
C THR A 517 22.91 13.50 -14.19
N ARG A 518 22.04 13.89 -15.13
CA ARG A 518 21.05 12.98 -15.75
C ARG A 518 21.73 11.77 -16.39
N GLU A 519 22.86 11.98 -17.04
CA GLU A 519 23.62 10.94 -17.74
C GLU A 519 24.17 9.91 -16.74
N ILE A 520 24.67 10.38 -15.59
CA ILE A 520 25.14 9.51 -14.51
C ILE A 520 23.97 8.67 -13.97
N MET A 521 22.81 9.28 -13.73
CA MET A 521 21.62 8.56 -13.28
C MET A 521 21.15 7.52 -14.30
N GLN A 522 21.23 7.82 -15.60
CA GLN A 522 20.86 6.88 -16.66
C GLN A 522 21.78 5.65 -16.68
N VAL A 523 23.10 5.85 -16.57
CA VAL A 523 24.06 4.74 -16.45
C VAL A 523 23.76 3.90 -15.20
N ALA A 524 23.46 4.56 -14.08
CA ALA A 524 23.19 3.90 -12.82
C ALA A 524 21.90 3.04 -12.88
N LEU A 525 20.82 3.56 -13.47
CA LEU A 525 19.57 2.83 -13.67
C LEU A 525 19.72 1.65 -14.64
N ALA A 526 20.48 1.80 -15.72
CA ALA A 526 20.76 0.71 -16.66
C ALA A 526 21.50 -0.45 -15.96
N GLN A 527 22.53 -0.14 -15.17
CA GLN A 527 23.25 -1.15 -14.38
C GLN A 527 22.33 -1.80 -13.31
N ALA A 528 21.45 -1.02 -12.69
CA ALA A 528 20.46 -1.53 -11.75
C ALA A 528 19.45 -2.49 -12.42
N GLN A 529 19.04 -2.20 -13.65
CA GLN A 529 18.16 -3.07 -14.44
C GLN A 529 18.81 -4.43 -14.69
N GLU A 530 20.06 -4.47 -15.13
CA GLU A 530 20.82 -5.71 -15.34
C GLU A 530 20.86 -6.56 -14.06
N ALA A 531 21.19 -5.93 -12.92
CA ALA A 531 21.26 -6.61 -11.63
C ALA A 531 19.89 -7.12 -11.15
N ARG A 532 18.83 -6.31 -11.34
CA ARG A 532 17.46 -6.70 -11.01
C ARG A 532 17.02 -7.93 -11.82
N LEU A 533 17.30 -7.95 -13.12
CA LEU A 533 16.98 -9.08 -13.99
C LEU A 533 17.75 -10.34 -13.60
N HIS A 534 19.02 -10.21 -13.20
CA HIS A 534 19.81 -11.32 -12.68
C HIS A 534 19.15 -11.94 -11.42
N ILE A 535 18.74 -11.12 -10.46
CA ILE A 535 18.07 -11.57 -9.23
C ILE A 535 16.72 -12.21 -9.54
N LEU A 536 15.94 -11.62 -10.44
CA LEU A 536 14.66 -12.21 -10.90
C LEU A 536 14.87 -13.60 -11.50
N GLY A 537 15.96 -13.81 -12.27
CA GLY A 537 16.35 -15.12 -12.78
C GLY A 537 16.51 -16.14 -11.66
N LYS A 538 17.27 -15.79 -10.61
CA LYS A 538 17.46 -16.65 -9.42
C LYS A 538 16.18 -16.93 -8.66
N MET A 539 15.31 -15.94 -8.53
CA MET A 539 14.00 -16.11 -7.90
C MET A 539 13.11 -17.08 -8.69
N ARG A 540 13.08 -16.96 -10.02
CA ARG A 540 12.32 -17.86 -10.90
C ARG A 540 12.86 -19.29 -10.90
N GLU A 541 14.19 -19.47 -10.83
CA GLU A 541 14.81 -20.79 -10.65
C GLU A 541 14.32 -21.47 -9.36
N SER A 542 14.09 -20.71 -8.29
CA SER A 542 13.60 -21.23 -7.00
C SER A 542 12.08 -21.45 -6.96
N MET A 543 11.31 -20.52 -7.53
CA MET A 543 9.85 -20.59 -7.59
C MET A 543 9.36 -19.94 -8.89
N GLY A 544 9.04 -20.77 -9.89
CA GLY A 544 8.62 -20.31 -11.22
C GLY A 544 7.24 -19.66 -11.25
N GLU A 545 6.29 -20.19 -10.47
CA GLU A 545 4.92 -19.70 -10.37
C GLU A 545 4.44 -19.78 -8.92
N ALA A 546 3.37 -19.05 -8.60
CA ALA A 546 2.71 -19.16 -7.29
C ALA A 546 2.13 -20.57 -7.11
N LYS A 547 2.01 -21.04 -5.87
CA LYS A 547 1.33 -22.31 -5.60
C LYS A 547 -0.13 -22.21 -6.06
N ALA A 548 -0.64 -23.29 -6.65
CA ALA A 548 -2.02 -23.35 -7.15
C ALA A 548 -3.07 -23.21 -6.04
N ASP A 549 -2.78 -23.79 -4.88
CA ASP A 549 -3.65 -23.75 -3.71
C ASP A 549 -3.02 -22.94 -2.57
N VAL A 550 -3.88 -22.24 -1.82
CA VAL A 550 -3.50 -21.67 -0.53
C VAL A 550 -3.17 -22.77 0.49
N SER A 551 -2.37 -22.44 1.49
CA SER A 551 -1.99 -23.37 2.56
C SER A 551 -3.20 -24.02 3.24
N ALA A 552 -3.06 -25.28 3.66
CA ALA A 552 -4.08 -25.98 4.43
C ALA A 552 -4.38 -25.33 5.80
N TRP A 553 -3.49 -24.46 6.28
CA TRP A 553 -3.68 -23.67 7.50
C TRP A 553 -4.34 -22.32 7.24
N ALA A 554 -4.36 -21.88 5.98
CA ALA A 554 -5.05 -20.66 5.61
C ALA A 554 -6.56 -20.86 5.68
N PRO A 555 -7.32 -19.81 6.08
CA PRO A 555 -8.76 -19.85 5.93
C PRO A 555 -9.10 -20.05 4.44
N LYS A 556 -10.00 -20.97 4.13
CA LYS A 556 -10.61 -21.06 2.79
C LYS A 556 -11.86 -20.20 2.79
N LEU A 557 -12.01 -19.38 1.75
CA LEU A 557 -13.16 -18.52 1.55
C LEU A 557 -14.18 -19.22 0.64
N TYR A 558 -15.40 -19.36 1.15
CA TYR A 558 -16.54 -19.90 0.42
C TYR A 558 -17.56 -18.79 0.25
N THR A 559 -17.87 -18.45 -0.99
CA THR A 559 -18.85 -17.42 -1.31
C THR A 559 -20.19 -18.05 -1.68
N LEU A 560 -21.27 -17.47 -1.17
CA LEU A 560 -22.63 -17.71 -1.65
C LEU A 560 -23.35 -16.38 -1.86
N LYS A 561 -24.30 -16.35 -2.79
CA LYS A 561 -25.12 -15.15 -3.03
C LYS A 561 -26.55 -15.42 -2.61
N ILE A 562 -27.09 -14.54 -1.79
CA ILE A 562 -28.47 -14.57 -1.31
C ILE A 562 -29.24 -13.35 -1.82
N ASN A 563 -30.56 -13.39 -1.73
CA ASN A 563 -31.38 -12.21 -1.97
C ASN A 563 -31.04 -11.10 -0.93
N PRO A 564 -30.71 -9.86 -1.35
CA PRO A 564 -30.41 -8.76 -0.42
C PRO A 564 -31.49 -8.51 0.64
N GLU A 565 -32.76 -8.78 0.34
CA GLU A 565 -33.86 -8.65 1.32
C GLU A 565 -33.73 -9.62 2.50
N LYS A 566 -33.00 -10.74 2.31
CA LYS A 566 -32.79 -11.80 3.29
C LYS A 566 -31.56 -11.60 4.17
N ILE A 567 -30.76 -10.57 3.92
CA ILE A 567 -29.61 -10.20 4.77
C ILE A 567 -30.07 -10.04 6.24
N ARG A 568 -31.24 -9.44 6.45
CA ARG A 568 -31.81 -9.22 7.79
C ARG A 568 -32.09 -10.53 8.55
N ASP A 569 -32.52 -11.56 7.83
CA ASP A 569 -32.87 -12.86 8.40
C ASP A 569 -31.60 -13.62 8.85
N VAL A 570 -30.52 -13.53 8.05
CA VAL A 570 -29.21 -14.15 8.35
C VAL A 570 -28.48 -13.42 9.50
N ILE A 571 -28.51 -12.09 9.52
CA ILE A 571 -27.94 -11.31 10.63
C ILE A 571 -28.74 -11.53 11.91
N GLY A 572 -30.07 -11.55 11.81
CA GLY A 572 -30.99 -11.63 12.93
C GLY A 572 -31.05 -10.34 13.77
N LYS A 573 -31.96 -10.30 14.74
CA LYS A 573 -32.16 -9.12 15.59
C LYS A 573 -30.87 -8.80 16.39
N GLY A 574 -30.24 -7.67 16.09
CA GLY A 574 -29.01 -7.23 16.77
C GLY A 574 -27.77 -8.09 16.47
N GLY A 575 -27.79 -8.89 15.39
CA GLY A 575 -26.67 -9.78 15.03
C GLY A 575 -26.66 -11.10 15.80
N ALA A 576 -27.75 -11.47 16.49
CA ALA A 576 -27.80 -12.69 17.30
C ALA A 576 -27.63 -13.96 16.47
N THR A 577 -28.34 -14.08 15.34
CA THR A 577 -28.31 -15.26 14.47
C THR A 577 -26.93 -15.48 13.87
N ILE A 578 -26.32 -14.43 13.30
CA ILE A 578 -24.97 -14.55 12.71
C ILE A 578 -23.92 -14.86 13.77
N ARG A 579 -24.00 -14.28 14.96
CA ARG A 579 -23.07 -14.59 16.08
C ARG A 579 -23.18 -16.05 16.48
N GLN A 580 -24.40 -16.54 16.69
CA GLN A 580 -24.65 -17.94 17.00
C GLN A 580 -24.11 -18.86 15.90
N LEU A 581 -24.34 -18.51 14.62
CA LEU A 581 -23.82 -19.27 13.49
C LEU A 581 -22.29 -19.35 13.50
N THR A 582 -21.62 -18.20 13.69
CA THR A 582 -20.15 -18.13 13.73
C THR A 582 -19.57 -18.87 14.94
N GLU A 583 -20.23 -18.83 16.10
CA GLU A 583 -19.79 -19.49 17.33
C GLU A 583 -19.94 -21.01 17.24
N GLU A 584 -21.09 -21.50 16.79
CA GLU A 584 -21.38 -22.94 16.71
C GLU A 584 -20.59 -23.63 15.58
N THR A 585 -20.40 -22.96 14.44
CA THR A 585 -19.64 -23.52 13.31
C THR A 585 -18.15 -23.25 13.42
N GLY A 586 -17.73 -22.30 14.27
CA GLY A 586 -16.36 -21.82 14.36
C GLY A 586 -15.86 -21.19 13.05
N THR A 587 -16.76 -20.59 12.27
CA THR A 587 -16.46 -19.90 11.00
C THR A 587 -16.52 -18.39 11.17
N THR A 588 -15.84 -17.66 10.29
CA THR A 588 -16.05 -16.21 10.17
C THR A 588 -16.94 -15.93 8.97
N ILE A 589 -18.04 -15.22 9.20
CA ILE A 589 -19.03 -14.92 8.17
C ILE A 589 -19.09 -13.41 7.99
N ASP A 590 -18.87 -12.99 6.75
CA ASP A 590 -19.04 -11.61 6.29
C ASP A 590 -20.21 -11.55 5.30
N ILE A 591 -21.00 -10.48 5.34
CA ILE A 591 -22.18 -10.29 4.51
C ILE A 591 -22.12 -8.90 3.89
N ALA A 592 -21.93 -8.84 2.58
CA ALA A 592 -21.96 -7.62 1.80
C ALA A 592 -23.39 -7.13 1.57
N GLU A 593 -23.54 -5.83 1.30
CA GLU A 593 -24.84 -5.18 1.07
C GLU A 593 -25.56 -5.71 -0.18
N ASP A 594 -24.82 -6.29 -1.14
CA ASP A 594 -25.37 -6.87 -2.37
C ASP A 594 -25.88 -8.31 -2.19
N GLY A 595 -25.86 -8.83 -0.96
CA GLY A 595 -26.27 -10.21 -0.63
C GLY A 595 -25.17 -11.25 -0.82
N THR A 596 -23.93 -10.85 -1.13
CA THR A 596 -22.80 -11.77 -1.15
C THR A 596 -22.35 -12.10 0.27
N ILE A 597 -22.34 -13.39 0.62
CA ILE A 597 -21.87 -13.90 1.91
C ILE A 597 -20.55 -14.63 1.70
N THR A 598 -19.54 -14.25 2.47
CA THR A 598 -18.22 -14.90 2.49
C THR A 598 -18.04 -15.63 3.80
N ILE A 599 -17.93 -16.96 3.74
CA ILE A 599 -17.67 -17.85 4.87
C ILE A 599 -16.19 -18.25 4.84
N ALA A 600 -15.47 -17.91 5.89
CA ALA A 600 -14.08 -18.29 6.07
C ALA A 600 -13.95 -19.42 7.10
N ALA A 601 -13.32 -20.52 6.70
CA ALA A 601 -13.03 -21.66 7.58
C ALA A 601 -11.73 -22.37 7.17
N VAL A 602 -10.98 -22.89 8.14
CA VAL A 602 -9.80 -23.73 7.88
C VAL A 602 -10.24 -25.14 7.42
N GLU A 603 -11.30 -25.67 8.02
CA GLU A 603 -11.88 -26.98 7.69
C GLU A 603 -13.12 -26.83 6.79
N ALA A 604 -13.14 -27.52 5.66
CA ALA A 604 -14.27 -27.47 4.71
C ALA A 604 -15.61 -27.88 5.36
N ALA A 605 -15.62 -28.90 6.21
CA ALA A 605 -16.84 -29.38 6.88
C ALA A 605 -17.54 -28.29 7.73
N ARG A 606 -16.76 -27.36 8.32
CA ARG A 606 -17.32 -26.24 9.09
C ARG A 606 -17.97 -25.21 8.19
N ALA A 607 -17.34 -24.91 7.06
CA ALA A 607 -17.91 -24.02 6.05
C ALA A 607 -19.17 -24.62 5.40
N ASP A 608 -19.18 -25.92 5.11
CA ASP A 608 -20.34 -26.60 4.55
C ASP A 608 -21.53 -26.56 5.51
N GLU A 609 -21.31 -26.77 6.82
CA GLU A 609 -22.36 -26.65 7.83
C GLU A 609 -22.86 -25.21 7.96
N ALA A 610 -21.97 -24.21 7.95
CA ALA A 610 -22.37 -22.81 7.94
C ALA A 610 -23.19 -22.48 6.69
N LYS A 611 -22.74 -22.91 5.50
CA LYS A 611 -23.45 -22.71 4.24
C LYS A 611 -24.83 -23.35 4.26
N ARG A 612 -24.94 -24.62 4.69
CA ARG A 612 -26.20 -25.36 4.81
C ARG A 612 -27.21 -24.60 5.66
N ARG A 613 -26.79 -24.07 6.81
CA ARG A 613 -27.68 -23.30 7.70
C ARG A 613 -28.09 -21.95 7.11
N ILE A 614 -27.19 -21.27 6.41
CA ILE A 614 -27.55 -20.02 5.72
C ILE A 614 -28.55 -20.29 4.59
N GLU A 615 -28.34 -21.37 3.84
CA GLU A 615 -29.30 -21.83 2.82
C GLU A 615 -30.65 -22.18 3.44
N GLU A 616 -30.71 -22.82 4.62
CA GLU A 616 -31.96 -23.07 5.34
C GLU A 616 -32.68 -21.78 5.76
N ILE A 617 -31.95 -20.77 6.24
CA ILE A 617 -32.51 -19.47 6.63
C ILE A 617 -33.02 -18.70 5.39
N THR A 618 -32.30 -18.80 4.29
CA THR A 618 -32.59 -18.07 3.04
C THR A 618 -33.48 -18.84 2.08
N ALA A 619 -33.77 -20.10 2.36
CA ALA A 619 -34.61 -20.96 1.54
C ALA A 619 -35.98 -20.31 1.32
N GLU A 620 -36.36 -20.17 0.05
CA GLU A 620 -37.67 -19.70 -0.35
C GLU A 620 -38.58 -20.86 -0.72
N ALA A 621 -39.88 -20.69 -0.47
CA ALA A 621 -40.88 -21.66 -0.89
C ALA A 621 -41.17 -21.42 -2.38
N GLU A 622 -40.58 -22.23 -3.25
CA GLU A 622 -40.78 -22.13 -4.69
C GLU A 622 -42.19 -22.62 -5.06
N VAL A 623 -42.91 -21.80 -5.83
CA VAL A 623 -44.24 -22.16 -6.34
C VAL A 623 -44.12 -23.37 -7.26
N GLY A 624 -44.78 -24.46 -6.90
CA GLY A 624 -44.74 -25.74 -7.62
C GLY A 624 -43.79 -26.78 -7.03
N GLN A 625 -42.95 -26.44 -6.05
CA GLN A 625 -42.09 -27.41 -5.37
C GLN A 625 -42.84 -28.17 -4.27
N ILE A 626 -42.39 -29.40 -3.99
CA ILE A 626 -42.99 -30.29 -3.01
C ILE A 626 -42.14 -30.24 -1.74
N TYR A 627 -42.76 -29.85 -0.63
CA TYR A 627 -42.13 -29.85 0.70
C TYR A 627 -42.77 -30.92 1.58
N GLU A 628 -41.99 -31.42 2.52
CA GLU A 628 -42.44 -32.39 3.51
C GLU A 628 -42.23 -31.79 4.90
N GLY A 629 -43.30 -31.71 5.69
CA GLY A 629 -43.26 -30.95 6.92
C GLY A 629 -44.38 -31.34 7.90
N PRO A 630 -44.17 -31.12 9.21
CA PRO A 630 -45.15 -31.43 10.22
C PRO A 630 -46.31 -30.41 10.22
N VAL A 631 -47.52 -30.90 10.48
CA VAL A 631 -48.69 -30.06 10.77
C VAL A 631 -48.44 -29.36 12.12
N THR A 632 -48.29 -28.04 12.10
CA THR A 632 -48.07 -27.25 13.31
C THR A 632 -49.36 -26.98 14.07
N LYS A 633 -50.47 -26.76 13.34
CA LYS A 633 -51.77 -26.45 13.94
C LYS A 633 -52.91 -26.76 13.00
N ILE A 634 -53.99 -27.35 13.51
CA ILE A 634 -55.22 -27.57 12.74
C ILE A 634 -56.24 -26.46 13.03
N LEU A 635 -56.89 -25.96 11.98
CA LEU A 635 -57.95 -24.96 12.01
C LEU A 635 -59.21 -25.53 11.32
N ASP A 636 -60.37 -24.95 11.61
CA ASP A 636 -61.65 -25.46 11.06
C ASP A 636 -61.72 -25.42 9.52
N PHE A 637 -60.91 -24.58 8.88
CA PHE A 637 -60.88 -24.38 7.43
C PHE A 637 -59.58 -24.87 6.75
N GLY A 638 -58.64 -25.44 7.50
CA GLY A 638 -57.37 -25.92 6.95
C GLY A 638 -56.33 -26.33 8.01
N ALA A 639 -55.13 -26.66 7.57
CA ALA A 639 -53.99 -26.99 8.44
C ALA A 639 -52.80 -26.07 8.13
N LEU A 640 -52.12 -25.61 9.17
CA LEU A 640 -50.81 -24.96 9.05
C LEU A 640 -49.74 -26.05 9.05
N ILE A 641 -48.87 -26.00 8.05
CA ILE A 641 -47.79 -26.97 7.87
C ILE A 641 -46.49 -26.18 7.82
N ASN A 642 -45.52 -26.57 8.65
CA ASN A 642 -44.20 -25.98 8.60
C ASN A 642 -43.44 -26.56 7.41
N ILE A 643 -43.20 -25.77 6.38
CA ILE A 643 -42.55 -26.22 5.14
C ILE A 643 -41.05 -25.93 5.14
N LEU A 644 -40.63 -24.88 5.86
CA LEU A 644 -39.25 -24.46 6.06
C LEU A 644 -39.13 -23.83 7.46
N PRO A 645 -37.94 -23.81 8.09
CA PRO A 645 -37.74 -23.19 9.40
C PRO A 645 -38.27 -21.76 9.45
N GLY A 646 -39.28 -21.51 10.30
CA GLY A 646 -39.94 -20.20 10.42
C GLY A 646 -40.95 -19.83 9.33
N LYS A 647 -41.25 -20.70 8.36
CA LYS A 647 -42.27 -20.49 7.32
C LYS A 647 -43.38 -21.55 7.38
N ASP A 648 -44.58 -21.09 7.72
CA ASP A 648 -45.78 -21.92 7.73
C ASP A 648 -46.62 -21.65 6.48
N GLY A 649 -47.02 -22.72 5.78
CA GLY A 649 -47.98 -22.66 4.69
C GLY A 649 -49.35 -23.14 5.13
N LEU A 650 -50.40 -22.57 4.54
CA LEU A 650 -51.79 -22.94 4.79
C LEU A 650 -52.27 -23.95 3.75
N LEU A 651 -52.59 -25.16 4.21
CA LEU A 651 -53.29 -26.18 3.45
C LEU A 651 -54.80 -26.01 3.68
N HIS A 652 -55.50 -25.46 2.70
CA HIS A 652 -56.96 -25.27 2.79
C HIS A 652 -57.70 -26.62 2.69
N ILE A 653 -58.83 -26.76 3.38
CA ILE A 653 -59.63 -28.01 3.40
C ILE A 653 -59.96 -28.56 2.01
N SER A 654 -60.16 -27.68 1.01
CA SER A 654 -60.45 -28.06 -0.38
C SER A 654 -59.26 -28.58 -1.19
N GLN A 655 -58.05 -28.53 -0.61
CA GLN A 655 -56.79 -28.92 -1.25
C GLN A 655 -56.16 -30.17 -0.61
N ILE A 656 -56.89 -30.84 0.30
CA ILE A 656 -56.42 -32.04 1.01
C ILE A 656 -56.60 -33.31 0.15
N ALA A 657 -57.78 -33.52 -0.45
CA ALA A 657 -58.11 -34.71 -1.23
C ALA A 657 -58.99 -34.37 -2.45
N HIS A 658 -59.17 -35.34 -3.38
CA HIS A 658 -60.09 -35.18 -4.52
C HIS A 658 -61.57 -35.31 -4.12
N GLU A 659 -61.84 -35.78 -2.91
CA GLU A 659 -63.16 -36.02 -2.32
C GLU A 659 -63.60 -34.83 -1.44
N ARG A 660 -64.91 -34.71 -1.14
CA ARG A 660 -65.40 -33.65 -0.27
C ARG A 660 -65.05 -33.96 1.19
N VAL A 661 -64.05 -33.25 1.71
CA VAL A 661 -63.62 -33.35 3.12
C VAL A 661 -64.53 -32.49 3.99
N GLU A 662 -65.23 -33.08 4.96
CA GLU A 662 -66.07 -32.34 5.92
C GLU A 662 -65.29 -31.83 7.14
N LYS A 663 -64.25 -32.56 7.58
CA LYS A 663 -63.38 -32.14 8.70
C LYS A 663 -61.91 -32.41 8.38
N VAL A 664 -61.07 -31.42 8.67
CA VAL A 664 -59.61 -31.51 8.48
C VAL A 664 -58.98 -32.58 9.41
N SER A 665 -59.55 -32.75 10.60
CA SER A 665 -59.13 -33.75 11.60
C SER A 665 -59.23 -35.20 11.16
N ASP A 666 -60.01 -35.47 10.10
CA ASP A 666 -60.21 -36.84 9.60
C ASP A 666 -59.03 -37.30 8.73
N TYR A 667 -58.22 -36.35 8.24
CA TYR A 667 -57.10 -36.61 7.32
C TYR A 667 -55.74 -36.19 7.89
N LEU A 668 -55.72 -35.24 8.83
CA LEU A 668 -54.50 -34.66 9.38
C LEU A 668 -54.55 -34.64 10.91
N GLN A 669 -53.43 -34.97 11.54
CA GLN A 669 -53.21 -34.83 12.99
C GLN A 669 -52.08 -33.82 13.26
N GLU A 670 -52.16 -33.08 14.37
CA GLU A 670 -51.07 -32.19 14.77
C GLU A 670 -49.79 -33.00 15.00
N GLY A 671 -48.68 -32.54 14.45
CA GLY A 671 -47.40 -33.24 14.42
C GLY A 671 -47.23 -34.28 13.31
N GLN A 672 -48.27 -34.58 12.52
CA GLN A 672 -48.17 -35.49 11.37
C GLN A 672 -47.33 -34.86 10.25
N VAL A 673 -46.34 -35.59 9.75
CA VAL A 673 -45.52 -35.17 8.60
C VAL A 673 -46.25 -35.48 7.30
N VAL A 674 -46.47 -34.47 6.47
CA VAL A 674 -47.22 -34.59 5.21
C VAL A 674 -46.48 -33.92 4.04
N ARG A 675 -46.64 -34.50 2.85
CA ARG A 675 -46.06 -33.99 1.59
C ARG A 675 -47.05 -33.05 0.90
N VAL A 676 -46.63 -31.83 0.62
CA VAL A 676 -47.48 -30.75 0.12
C VAL A 676 -46.78 -29.97 -0.99
N LYS A 677 -47.54 -29.61 -2.04
CA LYS A 677 -47.06 -28.77 -3.15
C LYS A 677 -47.45 -27.31 -2.92
N VAL A 678 -46.52 -26.37 -3.09
CA VAL A 678 -46.83 -24.93 -3.05
C VAL A 678 -47.59 -24.55 -4.32
N LEU A 679 -48.77 -23.96 -4.17
CA LEU A 679 -49.60 -23.53 -5.31
C LEU A 679 -49.39 -22.07 -5.67
N GLU A 680 -49.29 -21.21 -4.66
CA GLU A 680 -49.28 -19.76 -4.84
C GLU A 680 -48.74 -19.11 -3.57
N THR A 681 -48.01 -18.01 -3.73
CA THR A 681 -47.54 -17.16 -2.63
C THR A 681 -48.17 -15.78 -2.81
N ASP A 682 -48.98 -15.34 -1.85
CA ASP A 682 -49.69 -14.05 -1.87
C ASP A 682 -48.73 -12.88 -1.52
N ASP A 683 -49.03 -11.65 -1.95
CA ASP A 683 -48.21 -10.44 -1.75
C ASP A 683 -47.96 -10.11 -0.26
N LYS A 684 -48.73 -10.74 0.64
CA LYS A 684 -48.58 -10.66 2.10
C LYS A 684 -47.72 -11.78 2.71
N GLY A 685 -47.01 -12.56 1.89
CA GLY A 685 -46.12 -13.64 2.33
C GLY A 685 -46.83 -14.92 2.79
N ARG A 686 -48.12 -15.08 2.48
CA ARG A 686 -48.91 -16.27 2.84
C ARG A 686 -48.81 -17.33 1.75
N ILE A 687 -48.40 -18.54 2.11
CA ILE A 687 -48.09 -19.62 1.18
C ILE A 687 -49.27 -20.60 1.15
N LYS A 688 -49.89 -20.79 -0.02
CA LYS A 688 -50.98 -21.76 -0.20
C LYS A 688 -50.42 -23.11 -0.60
N LEU A 689 -50.83 -24.16 0.11
CA LEU A 689 -50.37 -25.54 -0.08
C LEU A 689 -51.48 -26.44 -0.64
N SER A 690 -51.09 -27.52 -1.32
CA SER A 690 -52.00 -28.56 -1.80
C SER A 690 -51.42 -29.96 -1.72
N MET A 691 -52.16 -30.88 -1.10
CA MET A 691 -51.92 -32.33 -1.17
C MET A 691 -52.63 -32.95 -2.39
N LYS A 692 -53.77 -32.37 -2.80
CA LYS A 692 -54.55 -32.79 -3.97
C LYS A 692 -53.73 -32.79 -5.26
N ALA A 693 -52.79 -31.85 -5.40
CA ALA A 693 -51.93 -31.76 -6.58
C ALA A 693 -50.92 -32.92 -6.72
N LEU A 694 -50.76 -33.77 -5.69
CA LEU A 694 -49.84 -34.91 -5.66
C LEU A 694 -50.54 -36.27 -5.81
N LEU A 695 -51.87 -36.30 -5.72
CA LEU A 695 -52.68 -37.51 -5.86
C LEU A 695 -53.00 -37.72 -7.35
N GLU A 696 -52.64 -38.90 -7.89
CA GLU A 696 -52.99 -39.27 -9.27
C GLU A 696 -54.48 -39.06 -9.54
N ARG A 697 -54.78 -38.31 -10.60
CA ARG A 697 -56.15 -37.99 -11.00
C ARG A 697 -56.85 -39.27 -11.46
N PRO A 698 -58.00 -39.65 -10.88
CA PRO A 698 -58.83 -40.69 -11.46
C PRO A 698 -59.41 -40.18 -12.79
N GLU A 699 -59.32 -40.99 -13.86
CA GLU A 699 -59.71 -40.69 -15.27
C GLU A 699 -61.13 -40.13 -15.49
N ARG A 700 -61.98 -40.04 -14.46
CA ARG A 700 -63.36 -39.56 -14.56
C ARG A 700 -63.52 -38.04 -14.62
N ALA A 701 -62.50 -37.25 -14.30
CA ALA A 701 -62.61 -35.78 -14.23
C ALA A 701 -62.40 -35.06 -15.58
N GLU A 702 -61.69 -35.65 -16.55
CA GLU A 702 -61.42 -35.01 -17.86
C GLU A 702 -62.66 -34.79 -18.71
N ARG A 703 -63.75 -35.53 -18.43
CA ARG A 703 -64.97 -35.49 -19.24
C ARG A 703 -65.95 -34.39 -18.81
N ALA A 704 -65.85 -33.88 -17.58
CA ALA A 704 -66.75 -32.87 -17.03
C ALA A 704 -66.30 -31.43 -17.35
N GLU A 705 -65.00 -31.14 -17.27
CA GLU A 705 -64.49 -29.78 -17.56
C GLU A 705 -64.54 -29.44 -19.07
N ARG A 706 -64.38 -30.44 -19.96
CA ARG A 706 -64.59 -30.25 -21.41
C ARG A 706 -66.04 -30.00 -21.79
N SER A 707 -67.02 -30.41 -20.97
CA SER A 707 -68.43 -30.09 -21.20
C SER A 707 -68.80 -28.69 -20.72
N GLU A 708 -68.20 -28.19 -19.63
CA GLU A 708 -68.49 -26.87 -19.09
C GLU A 708 -67.89 -25.73 -19.96
N GLN A 709 -66.64 -25.88 -20.42
CA GLN A 709 -66.02 -24.91 -21.34
C GLN A 709 -66.71 -24.84 -22.71
N ARG A 710 -67.44 -25.89 -23.11
CA ARG A 710 -68.22 -25.92 -24.35
C ARG A 710 -69.62 -25.33 -24.19
N ALA A 711 -70.15 -25.30 -22.95
CA ALA A 711 -71.42 -24.68 -22.62
C ALA A 711 -71.30 -23.15 -22.48
N GLU A 712 -70.24 -22.64 -21.85
CA GLU A 712 -70.03 -21.19 -21.73
C GLU A 712 -69.77 -20.47 -23.07
N ARG A 713 -69.24 -21.19 -24.07
CA ARG A 713 -69.00 -20.62 -25.41
C ARG A 713 -70.25 -20.62 -26.31
N ALA A 714 -71.32 -21.31 -25.91
CA ALA A 714 -72.56 -21.41 -26.69
C ALA A 714 -73.61 -20.34 -26.33
N GLU A 715 -73.48 -19.67 -25.18
CA GLU A 715 -74.46 -18.66 -24.70
C GLU A 715 -74.12 -17.21 -25.08
N ARG A 716 -73.01 -16.95 -25.78
CA ARG A 716 -72.67 -15.61 -26.27
C ARG A 716 -72.57 -15.55 -27.80
N GLY A 717 -73.72 -15.38 -28.45
CA GLY A 717 -73.81 -14.49 -29.61
C GLY A 717 -74.55 -15.01 -30.85
N GLU A 718 -75.90 -14.91 -30.86
CA GLU A 718 -76.68 -14.76 -32.10
C GLU A 718 -77.71 -13.61 -31.97
N ARG A 719 -77.46 -12.52 -32.73
CA ARG A 719 -78.38 -11.51 -33.33
C ARG A 719 -77.48 -10.32 -33.76
N GLN A 720 -77.51 -9.74 -34.97
CA GLN A 720 -78.61 -9.50 -35.90
C GLN A 720 -78.07 -9.18 -37.33
N GLU A 721 -78.75 -9.76 -38.32
CA GLU A 721 -79.05 -9.38 -39.72
C GLU A 721 -78.39 -8.22 -40.53
N ARG A 722 -78.26 -8.54 -41.85
CA ARG A 722 -78.32 -7.72 -43.10
C ARG A 722 -77.14 -6.80 -43.42
N GLY A 723 -76.57 -6.77 -44.64
CA GLY A 723 -76.82 -7.44 -45.91
C GLY A 723 -75.98 -6.77 -47.02
N GLU A 724 -75.56 -7.56 -48.02
CA GLU A 724 -75.13 -7.23 -49.41
C GLU A 724 -74.10 -6.09 -49.63
N ARG A 725 -73.05 -6.20 -50.47
CA ARG A 725 -73.01 -6.72 -51.85
C ARG A 725 -71.56 -6.66 -52.39
N ALA A 726 -71.18 -7.68 -53.20
CA ALA A 726 -70.23 -7.68 -54.34
C ALA A 726 -68.77 -7.19 -54.13
N GLU A 727 -67.73 -7.65 -54.81
CA GLU A 727 -67.45 -8.75 -55.74
C GLU A 727 -65.91 -8.93 -55.74
N ARG A 728 -65.48 -10.15 -56.06
CA ARG A 728 -64.13 -10.73 -56.29
C ARG A 728 -63.26 -9.96 -57.33
N PRO A 729 -62.00 -10.35 -57.69
CA PRO A 729 -61.14 -11.46 -57.20
C PRO A 729 -59.60 -11.21 -57.12
N GLU A 730 -58.94 -12.18 -56.47
CA GLU A 730 -57.70 -12.93 -56.82
C GLU A 730 -56.29 -12.32 -57.01
N ARG A 731 -55.40 -12.86 -56.16
CA ARG A 731 -54.10 -13.54 -56.41
C ARG A 731 -53.02 -12.87 -57.27
N GLY A 732 -51.81 -12.86 -56.69
CA GLY A 732 -50.56 -12.95 -57.44
C GLY A 732 -49.33 -12.92 -56.53
N GLU A 733 -48.63 -14.03 -56.44
CA GLU A 733 -47.36 -14.21 -55.72
C GLU A 733 -46.16 -13.57 -56.44
N ARG A 734 -45.13 -13.24 -55.64
CA ARG A 734 -43.65 -13.33 -55.86
C ARG A 734 -43.01 -12.83 -57.16
N ALA A 735 -41.98 -11.98 -57.01
CA ALA A 735 -40.57 -12.15 -57.46
C ALA A 735 -39.83 -10.80 -57.28
N GLU A 736 -38.79 -10.72 -56.42
CA GLU A 736 -37.34 -10.86 -56.69
C GLU A 736 -36.61 -9.65 -57.33
N ARG A 737 -35.59 -9.19 -56.58
CA ARG A 737 -34.25 -8.70 -56.96
C ARG A 737 -34.00 -7.34 -57.63
N GLY A 738 -32.88 -6.74 -57.19
CA GLY A 738 -32.10 -5.68 -57.86
C GLY A 738 -31.69 -4.58 -56.87
N GLU A 739 -30.60 -4.75 -56.13
CA GLU A 739 -29.23 -4.24 -56.42
C GLU A 739 -29.00 -2.74 -56.11
N LEU A 740 -27.90 -2.50 -55.38
CA LEU A 740 -27.36 -1.22 -54.88
C LEU A 740 -26.83 -0.32 -56.02
N PRO A 741 -26.44 0.94 -55.73
CA PRO A 741 -25.02 1.15 -55.40
C PRO A 741 -24.74 2.17 -54.29
N ARG A 742 -23.53 2.03 -53.73
CA ARG A 742 -22.84 2.88 -52.76
C ARG A 742 -22.58 4.30 -53.28
N VAL A 743 -22.56 5.27 -52.37
CA VAL A 743 -21.66 6.44 -52.42
C VAL A 743 -21.11 6.70 -51.01
N ASP A 744 -19.78 6.78 -50.94
CA ASP A 744 -18.95 7.12 -49.78
C ASP A 744 -19.06 8.60 -49.38
N GLY A 745 -18.72 8.89 -48.12
CA GLY A 745 -17.94 10.10 -47.79
C GLY A 745 -18.54 11.08 -46.78
N GLY A 746 -18.16 10.92 -45.51
CA GLY A 746 -17.31 11.89 -44.79
C GLY A 746 -17.85 13.27 -44.37
N ALA A 747 -17.87 13.45 -43.04
CA ALA A 747 -17.60 14.69 -42.26
C ALA A 747 -18.55 15.89 -42.47
N ASP A 748 -18.80 16.79 -41.52
CA ASP A 748 -18.00 17.23 -40.37
C ASP A 748 -18.88 18.03 -39.40
N SER A 749 -18.33 18.21 -38.20
CA SER A 749 -18.55 19.33 -37.25
C SER A 749 -19.91 19.53 -36.57
N GLN A 750 -19.91 19.53 -35.23
CA GLN A 750 -20.52 20.60 -34.44
C GLN A 750 -19.91 20.67 -33.03
N ASP A 751 -19.61 21.92 -32.68
CA ASP A 751 -19.03 22.52 -31.46
C ASP A 751 -19.50 21.97 -30.10
#